data_AF-A0A261KNB2-F1
#
_entry.id   AF-A0A261KNB2-F1
#
_cell.length_a   1.000
_cell.length_b   1.000
_cell.length_c   1.000
_cell.angle_alpha   90.00
_cell.angle_beta   90.00
_cell.angle_gamma   90.00
#
_symmetry.space_group_name_H-M   'P 1'
#
loop_
_entity.id
_entity.type
_entity.pdbx_description
1 polymer ?
#
loop_
_entity_poly.entity_id
_entity_poly.type
_entity_poly.pdbx_seq_one_letter_code
_entity_poly.pdbx_strand_id
1 'polypeptide(L)'
;MQKTEKSTLIISSMHRSGSSLTASILQSAGLHIGRKLMEGTDYNTKGYLENLDFYEFHKQVLQSQGIDGDGWTLQEKIYIEENFQEKAKEIIAKNSISGSWGWKEPRTTLFLDFWAELLPNAKFILIYRSPWEVVDSLYSWQDEIFKSQPELAVKSWLHYNQKIIDFYNHAANNCLLINIQTIISNQEAFIEKINQKFKTNLNNPAVNVYDPSLFNNRVSTESHRPTIIDYYFPEAIEMYQELEARAWNPEDEIPDFSWQELIKSSPYRIWAFQDWMNLSNLEKQNKILLAELEKYKNQYEQSQLELTEAKSKLIETGDELEKNVTQLDATETKLLESQKQLQNTEKILEETQDKLEKLQEIETQFEQTENELATAKSQLNQTQTELRECQSTLEETESELKKSQETEKGFIQIKSQLNQTQAELGQYQSQLHQTQEELEQFIYKLQQTESLHQKSQSQLEKTAELLEKSNLENKQTKVELGQTKQNLYESANKLLTYKYQLHQTQEEWEKSQYQFQETEKLIQESHSQLQQTKALLTEFQTQLHQTDEERENKQMQLQETQAVLQEVQTQWRKTEVLLQQSQSQQQNLQKELVKTKSELEKLQYQQAILSNSKSEGKTEYKLLIWEAWYAYQNNNLAEMQERLQKSLKYTENSRTEIVMDWLDSFANFSQTKGIEFDSEKLTNSEEWQKLMKRTMKIQNKVLVGSDK
;
A
#
# COMPACT_ATOMS: atom_id res chain seq x y z
N MET A 1 37.85 -40.27 2.61
CA MET A 1 36.92 -39.25 3.13
C MET A 1 37.62 -37.91 3.08
N GLN A 2 37.30 -37.05 2.10
CA GLN A 2 37.76 -35.67 2.11
C GLN A 2 37.18 -35.00 3.37
N LYS A 3 38.05 -34.44 4.23
CA LYS A 3 37.62 -33.62 5.36
C LYS A 3 36.82 -32.45 4.77
N THR A 4 35.56 -32.30 5.15
CA THR A 4 34.74 -31.12 4.90
C THR A 4 35.48 -29.91 5.48
N GLU A 5 36.00 -29.03 4.62
CA GLU A 5 36.60 -27.78 5.08
C GLU A 5 35.51 -26.88 5.67
N LYS A 6 35.75 -26.39 6.90
CA LYS A 6 34.90 -25.40 7.55
C LYS A 6 34.86 -24.15 6.66
N SER A 7 33.73 -23.91 6.02
CA SER A 7 33.57 -22.76 5.13
C SER A 7 32.60 -21.77 5.75
N THR A 8 33.10 -20.56 6.00
CA THR A 8 32.27 -19.43 6.45
C THR A 8 31.83 -18.66 5.22
N LEU A 9 30.54 -18.63 4.91
CA LEU A 9 29.99 -17.95 3.73
C LEU A 9 29.23 -16.70 4.18
N ILE A 10 29.73 -15.53 3.81
CA ILE A 10 29.17 -14.23 4.16
C ILE A 10 28.40 -13.71 2.94
N ILE A 11 27.12 -13.41 3.12
CA ILE A 11 26.25 -12.92 2.05
C ILE A 11 26.07 -11.42 2.24
N SER A 12 26.57 -10.65 1.27
CA SER A 12 26.60 -9.19 1.34
C SER A 12 26.03 -8.57 0.07
N SER A 13 25.30 -7.47 0.24
CA SER A 13 24.71 -6.71 -0.86
C SER A 13 24.33 -5.32 -0.40
N MET A 14 24.06 -4.41 -1.33
CA MET A 14 23.17 -3.28 -1.03
C MET A 14 21.80 -3.78 -0.58
N HIS A 15 21.10 -3.00 0.25
CA HIS A 15 19.70 -3.26 0.58
C HIS A 15 18.88 -3.46 -0.71
N ARG A 16 17.83 -4.31 -0.63
CA ARG A 16 16.91 -4.57 -1.75
C ARG A 16 17.53 -5.21 -3.02
N SER A 17 18.77 -5.68 -2.94
CA SER A 17 19.45 -6.37 -4.05
C SER A 17 19.25 -7.89 -4.05
N GLY A 18 18.30 -8.42 -3.27
CA GLY A 18 17.97 -9.86 -3.28
C GLY A 18 18.81 -10.77 -2.40
N SER A 19 19.53 -10.23 -1.41
CA SER A 19 20.29 -11.03 -0.45
C SER A 19 19.42 -11.97 0.40
N SER A 20 18.17 -11.60 0.72
CA SER A 20 17.24 -12.50 1.44
C SER A 20 16.87 -13.73 0.61
N LEU A 21 16.62 -13.55 -0.69
CA LEU A 21 16.34 -14.67 -1.60
C LEU A 21 17.56 -15.59 -1.70
N THR A 22 18.73 -15.00 -1.89
CA THR A 22 20.00 -15.76 -1.99
C THR A 22 20.28 -16.53 -0.70
N ALA A 23 20.03 -15.91 0.45
CA ALA A 23 20.11 -16.58 1.76
C ALA A 23 19.14 -17.76 1.86
N SER A 24 17.89 -17.61 1.40
CA SER A 24 16.90 -18.70 1.39
C SER A 24 17.36 -19.89 0.52
N ILE A 25 17.89 -19.61 -0.68
CA ILE A 25 18.44 -20.63 -1.59
C ILE A 25 19.61 -21.36 -0.92
N LEU A 26 20.58 -20.63 -0.38
CA LEU A 26 21.75 -21.22 0.29
C LEU A 26 21.38 -21.99 1.56
N GLN A 27 20.39 -21.52 2.33
CA GLN A 27 19.87 -22.25 3.48
C GLN A 27 19.24 -23.58 3.07
N SER A 28 18.44 -23.58 1.99
CA SER A 28 17.86 -24.82 1.44
C SER A 28 18.93 -25.79 0.93
N ALA A 29 20.07 -25.27 0.47
CA ALA A 29 21.26 -26.02 0.06
C ALA A 29 22.12 -26.50 1.25
N GLY A 30 21.74 -26.20 2.49
CA GLY A 30 22.40 -26.68 3.71
C GLY A 30 23.37 -25.69 4.39
N LEU A 31 23.38 -24.41 3.99
CA LEU A 31 24.13 -23.36 4.71
C LEU A 31 23.40 -22.95 5.99
N HIS A 32 24.10 -22.95 7.13
CA HIS A 32 23.53 -22.45 8.38
C HIS A 32 23.75 -20.92 8.53
N ILE A 33 22.70 -20.13 8.32
CA ILE A 33 22.74 -18.64 8.28
C ILE A 33 22.62 -17.97 9.68
N GLY A 34 22.29 -18.75 10.71
CA GLY A 34 22.16 -18.26 12.08
C GLY A 34 20.94 -18.83 12.79
N ARG A 35 20.93 -18.75 14.12
CA ARG A 35 19.81 -19.24 14.97
C ARG A 35 18.79 -18.16 15.30
N LYS A 36 19.22 -16.89 15.31
CA LYS A 36 18.40 -15.72 15.61
C LYS A 36 18.27 -14.89 14.34
N LEU A 37 17.16 -15.08 13.63
CA LEU A 37 16.89 -14.40 12.38
C LEU A 37 15.79 -13.35 12.57
N MET A 38 15.91 -12.22 11.87
CA MET A 38 14.90 -11.17 11.87
C MET A 38 13.58 -11.66 11.25
N GLU A 39 12.47 -11.37 11.92
CA GLU A 39 11.11 -11.74 11.51
C GLU A 39 10.66 -10.98 10.26
N GLY A 40 9.64 -11.50 9.56
CA GLY A 40 9.06 -10.85 8.38
C GLY A 40 8.24 -9.61 8.75
N THR A 41 8.16 -8.66 7.82
CA THR A 41 7.26 -7.50 7.89
C THR A 41 6.29 -7.53 6.71
N ASP A 42 5.31 -6.62 6.66
CA ASP A 42 4.37 -6.50 5.54
C ASP A 42 5.07 -6.33 4.18
N TYR A 43 6.29 -5.77 4.19
CA TYR A 43 7.12 -5.58 2.99
C TYR A 43 7.99 -6.80 2.61
N ASN A 44 8.10 -7.80 3.49
CA ASN A 44 8.78 -9.07 3.25
C ASN A 44 8.20 -10.17 4.16
N THR A 45 7.07 -10.72 3.72
CA THR A 45 6.27 -11.69 4.48
C THR A 45 6.99 -13.01 4.77
N LYS A 46 8.05 -13.34 4.02
CA LYS A 46 8.85 -14.56 4.20
C LYS A 46 10.03 -14.40 5.19
N GLY A 47 10.24 -13.20 5.76
CA GLY A 47 11.36 -12.93 6.67
C GLY A 47 12.62 -12.42 5.97
N TYR A 48 13.43 -11.62 6.67
CA TYR A 48 14.65 -11.01 6.11
C TYR A 48 15.87 -11.94 6.09
N LEU A 49 15.80 -13.04 6.85
CA LEU A 49 16.91 -13.97 7.09
C LEU A 49 18.19 -13.26 7.57
N GLU A 50 18.04 -12.09 8.20
CA GLU A 50 19.14 -11.31 8.75
C GLU A 50 19.52 -11.83 10.12
N ASN A 51 20.81 -12.10 10.32
CA ASN A 51 21.29 -12.56 11.61
C ASN A 51 21.33 -11.37 12.60
N LEU A 52 20.50 -11.46 13.65
CA LEU A 52 20.30 -10.36 14.60
C LEU A 52 21.59 -9.97 15.35
N ASP A 53 22.50 -10.92 15.58
CA ASP A 53 23.77 -10.60 16.27
C ASP A 53 24.64 -9.65 15.42
N PHE A 54 24.69 -9.87 14.11
CA PHE A 54 25.43 -9.02 13.16
C PHE A 54 24.69 -7.72 12.86
N TYR A 55 23.36 -7.77 12.74
CA TYR A 55 22.50 -6.59 12.60
C TYR A 55 22.74 -5.59 13.75
N GLU A 56 22.63 -6.05 15.00
CA GLU A 56 22.82 -5.20 16.17
C GLU A 56 24.26 -4.70 16.29
N PHE A 57 25.23 -5.51 15.88
CA PHE A 57 26.62 -5.08 15.82
C PHE A 57 26.82 -3.91 14.85
N HIS A 58 26.43 -4.06 13.58
CA HIS A 58 26.59 -3.00 12.58
C HIS A 58 25.84 -1.74 13.00
N LYS A 59 24.60 -1.87 13.46
CA LYS A 59 23.78 -0.76 13.95
C LYS A 59 24.46 0.01 15.08
N GLN A 60 25.01 -0.68 16.08
CA GLN A 60 25.67 -0.02 17.21
C GLN A 60 26.99 0.66 16.81
N VAL A 61 27.77 0.06 15.90
CA VAL A 61 28.99 0.69 15.39
C VAL A 61 28.67 1.96 14.60
N LEU A 62 27.66 1.91 13.73
CA LEU A 62 27.20 3.08 12.97
C LEU A 62 26.71 4.20 13.91
N GLN A 63 25.84 3.85 14.86
CA GLN A 63 25.30 4.81 15.83
C GLN A 63 26.36 5.44 16.73
N SER A 64 27.42 4.70 17.09
CA SER A 64 28.53 5.24 17.89
C SER A 64 29.26 6.41 17.21
N GLN A 65 29.16 6.50 15.88
CA GLN A 65 29.74 7.55 15.06
C GLN A 65 28.72 8.58 14.58
N GLY A 66 27.47 8.52 15.07
CA GLY A 66 26.39 9.40 14.62
C GLY A 66 25.89 9.09 13.20
N ILE A 67 26.20 7.90 12.67
CA ILE A 67 25.70 7.42 11.38
C ILE A 67 24.35 6.76 11.59
N ASP A 68 23.48 6.87 10.58
CA ASP A 68 22.20 6.17 10.55
C ASP A 68 22.35 4.66 10.80
N GLY A 69 21.49 4.11 11.65
CA GLY A 69 21.57 2.71 12.09
C GLY A 69 21.17 1.70 11.02
N ASP A 70 20.44 2.14 9.99
CA ASP A 70 20.12 1.34 8.82
C ASP A 70 21.18 1.41 7.74
N GLY A 71 22.27 2.15 7.99
CA GLY A 71 23.43 2.19 7.13
C GLY A 71 23.20 3.02 5.87
N TRP A 72 22.24 3.95 5.90
CA TRP A 72 22.08 5.00 4.91
C TRP A 72 23.20 6.02 5.06
N THR A 73 24.37 5.68 4.53
CA THR A 73 25.58 6.48 4.67
C THR A 73 26.38 6.53 3.37
N LEU A 74 27.10 7.64 3.21
CA LEU A 74 28.09 7.85 2.16
C LEU A 74 29.50 8.01 2.75
N GLN A 75 29.66 7.68 4.04
CA GLN A 75 30.93 7.82 4.74
C GLN A 75 31.91 6.74 4.28
N GLU A 76 33.05 7.16 3.73
CA GLU A 76 34.03 6.24 3.14
C GLU A 76 34.69 5.27 4.13
N LYS A 77 34.87 5.68 5.39
CA LYS A 77 35.53 4.86 6.41
C LYS A 77 34.68 4.78 7.66
N ILE A 78 34.40 3.56 8.10
CA ILE A 78 33.77 3.28 9.39
C ILE A 78 34.86 2.88 10.36
N TYR A 79 35.01 3.63 11.45
CA TYR A 79 35.98 3.32 12.49
C TYR A 79 35.38 2.31 13.47
N ILE A 80 36.13 1.25 13.80
CA ILE A 80 35.67 0.20 14.71
C ILE A 80 36.55 0.25 15.95
N GLU A 81 35.97 0.75 17.04
CA GLU A 81 36.63 0.84 18.34
C GLU A 81 36.96 -0.57 18.90
N GLU A 82 37.97 -0.64 19.78
CA GLU A 82 38.51 -1.90 20.32
C GLU A 82 37.44 -2.74 21.06
N ASN A 83 36.52 -2.10 21.77
CA ASN A 83 35.37 -2.74 22.42
C ASN A 83 34.47 -3.49 21.42
N PHE A 84 34.26 -2.94 20.22
CA PHE A 84 33.49 -3.58 19.16
C PHE A 84 34.28 -4.74 18.52
N GLN A 85 35.61 -4.67 18.47
CA GLN A 85 36.42 -5.80 17.97
C GLN A 85 36.27 -7.05 18.85
N GLU A 86 36.30 -6.89 20.18
CA GLU A 86 36.07 -8.01 21.10
C GLU A 86 34.64 -8.56 20.97
N LYS A 87 33.64 -7.68 20.87
CA LYS A 87 32.25 -8.08 20.62
C LYS A 87 32.08 -8.85 19.31
N ALA A 88 32.78 -8.46 18.25
CA ALA A 88 32.75 -9.17 16.97
C ALA A 88 33.31 -10.60 17.09
N LYS A 89 34.41 -10.79 17.84
CA LYS A 89 34.98 -12.12 18.12
C LYS A 89 34.00 -13.00 18.90
N GLU A 90 33.28 -12.43 19.87
CA GLU A 90 32.23 -13.14 20.61
C GLU A 90 31.08 -13.58 19.69
N ILE A 91 30.61 -12.67 18.81
CA ILE A 91 29.56 -12.97 17.82
C ILE A 91 29.98 -14.11 16.90
N ILE A 92 31.23 -14.08 16.40
CA ILE A 92 31.80 -15.16 15.58
C ILE A 92 31.80 -16.48 16.36
N ALA A 93 32.34 -16.50 17.59
CA ALA A 93 32.43 -17.71 18.40
C ALA A 93 31.04 -18.31 18.69
N LYS A 94 30.05 -17.45 18.92
CA LYS A 94 28.66 -17.84 19.19
C LYS A 94 27.95 -18.41 17.97
N ASN A 95 28.21 -17.87 16.77
CA ASN A 95 27.53 -18.28 15.54
C ASN A 95 28.27 -19.39 14.77
N SER A 96 29.56 -19.59 15.04
CA SER A 96 30.37 -20.66 14.46
C SER A 96 29.83 -22.04 14.86
N ILE A 97 29.57 -22.89 13.87
CA ILE A 97 29.16 -24.30 14.10
C ILE A 97 30.11 -25.28 13.41
N SER A 98 29.88 -26.59 13.60
CA SER A 98 30.72 -27.65 13.05
C SER A 98 30.59 -27.85 11.53
N GLY A 99 29.52 -27.36 10.91
CA GLY A 99 29.28 -27.41 9.46
C GLY A 99 29.54 -26.07 8.75
N SER A 100 29.17 -25.99 7.47
CA SER A 100 29.18 -24.72 6.72
C SER A 100 28.21 -23.74 7.35
N TRP A 101 28.71 -22.56 7.70
CA TRP A 101 27.92 -21.53 8.37
C TRP A 101 28.20 -20.17 7.76
N GLY A 102 27.37 -19.21 8.09
CA GLY A 102 27.45 -17.89 7.50
C GLY A 102 26.45 -16.94 8.12
N TRP A 103 26.38 -15.75 7.57
CA TRP A 103 25.30 -14.82 7.84
C TRP A 103 24.97 -14.03 6.58
N LYS A 104 23.75 -13.50 6.58
CA LYS A 104 23.30 -12.48 5.65
C LYS A 104 22.96 -11.25 6.46
N GLU A 105 23.50 -10.12 6.07
CA GLU A 105 23.07 -8.81 6.57
C GLU A 105 23.60 -7.73 5.60
N PRO A 106 22.74 -6.90 4.98
CA PRO A 106 23.17 -5.95 3.94
C PRO A 106 24.28 -4.98 4.37
N ARG A 107 24.23 -4.43 5.59
CA ARG A 107 25.25 -3.51 6.11
C ARG A 107 26.61 -4.16 6.28
N THR A 108 26.72 -5.49 6.32
CA THR A 108 28.01 -6.22 6.23
C THR A 108 28.88 -5.68 5.09
N THR A 109 28.27 -5.17 4.02
CA THR A 109 28.96 -4.55 2.87
C THR A 109 29.87 -3.39 3.29
N LEU A 110 29.47 -2.63 4.30
CA LEU A 110 30.25 -1.51 4.83
C LEU A 110 31.40 -1.97 5.74
N PHE A 111 31.45 -3.26 6.11
CA PHE A 111 32.38 -3.86 7.06
C PHE A 111 33.19 -5.02 6.45
N LEU A 112 33.24 -5.15 5.11
CA LEU A 112 33.84 -6.31 4.44
C LEU A 112 35.30 -6.53 4.83
N ASP A 113 36.12 -5.48 4.82
CA ASP A 113 37.53 -5.55 5.20
C ASP A 113 37.71 -6.01 6.65
N PHE A 114 36.94 -5.44 7.57
CA PHE A 114 36.95 -5.80 8.98
C PHE A 114 36.64 -7.28 9.20
N TRP A 115 35.59 -7.79 8.55
CA TRP A 115 35.24 -9.21 8.66
C TRP A 115 36.26 -10.12 8.00
N ALA A 116 36.88 -9.70 6.89
CA ALA A 116 37.95 -10.45 6.24
C ALA A 116 39.22 -10.53 7.10
N GLU A 117 39.54 -9.48 7.86
CA GLU A 117 40.66 -9.48 8.82
C GLU A 117 40.40 -10.46 9.98
N LEU A 118 39.20 -10.47 10.54
CA LEU A 118 38.83 -11.38 11.63
C LEU A 118 38.64 -12.84 11.16
N LEU A 119 38.22 -13.04 9.91
CA LEU A 119 38.00 -14.35 9.30
C LEU A 119 38.71 -14.45 7.93
N PRO A 120 40.05 -14.62 7.90
CA PRO A 120 40.82 -14.63 6.65
C PRO A 120 40.44 -15.73 5.65
N ASN A 121 39.79 -16.79 6.13
CA ASN A 121 39.33 -17.92 5.33
C ASN A 121 37.84 -17.81 4.93
N ALA A 122 37.14 -16.73 5.32
CA ALA A 122 35.76 -16.53 4.92
C ALA A 122 35.64 -16.34 3.41
N LYS A 123 34.49 -16.76 2.88
CA LYS A 123 34.11 -16.66 1.49
C LYS A 123 32.93 -15.72 1.39
N PHE A 124 32.92 -14.86 0.38
CA PHE A 124 31.95 -13.78 0.25
C PHE A 124 31.11 -13.97 -1.00
N ILE A 125 29.79 -13.98 -0.82
CA ILE A 125 28.81 -13.93 -1.90
C ILE A 125 28.35 -12.49 -2.00
N LEU A 126 28.82 -11.79 -3.02
CA LEU A 126 28.57 -10.37 -3.25
C LEU A 126 27.48 -10.25 -4.30
N ILE A 127 26.32 -9.72 -3.90
CA ILE A 127 25.13 -9.67 -4.76
C ILE A 127 24.85 -8.23 -5.12
N TYR A 128 24.58 -8.00 -6.39
CA TYR A 128 24.10 -6.71 -6.88
C TYR A 128 22.84 -6.88 -7.71
N ARG A 129 22.17 -5.76 -7.92
CA ARG A 129 20.96 -5.61 -8.73
C ARG A 129 21.03 -4.26 -9.43
N SER A 130 20.32 -4.12 -10.54
CA SER A 130 20.25 -2.86 -11.28
C SER A 130 19.86 -1.67 -10.39
N PRO A 131 20.43 -0.47 -10.63
CA PRO A 131 20.20 0.69 -9.77
C PRO A 131 18.73 1.14 -9.77
N TRP A 132 18.04 1.09 -10.91
CA TRP A 132 16.65 1.52 -11.01
C TRP A 132 15.69 0.60 -10.25
N GLU A 133 15.93 -0.73 -10.23
CA GLU A 133 15.08 -1.64 -9.47
C GLU A 133 15.32 -1.53 -7.96
N VAL A 134 16.57 -1.27 -7.54
CA VAL A 134 16.87 -1.04 -6.13
C VAL A 134 16.22 0.26 -5.66
N VAL A 135 16.34 1.34 -6.44
CA VAL A 135 15.70 2.63 -6.14
C VAL A 135 14.19 2.49 -6.07
N ASP A 136 13.55 1.84 -7.05
CA ASP A 136 12.11 1.57 -7.04
C ASP A 136 11.69 0.80 -5.78
N SER A 137 12.49 -0.18 -5.38
CA SER A 137 12.20 -0.95 -4.16
C SER A 137 12.47 -0.18 -2.86
N LEU A 138 13.35 0.82 -2.85
CA LEU A 138 13.59 1.66 -1.67
C LEU A 138 12.46 2.68 -1.50
N TYR A 139 11.98 3.28 -2.60
CA TYR A 139 10.86 4.21 -2.55
C TYR A 139 9.53 3.54 -2.13
N SER A 140 9.33 2.26 -2.46
CA SER A 140 8.13 1.53 -2.02
C SER A 140 8.10 1.25 -0.52
N TRP A 141 9.24 1.30 0.17
CA TRP A 141 9.32 1.22 1.64
C TRP A 141 8.93 2.50 2.36
N GLN A 142 8.81 3.62 1.64
CA GLN A 142 8.33 4.89 2.19
C GLN A 142 9.12 5.38 3.42
N ASP A 143 10.41 5.00 3.52
CA ASP A 143 11.31 5.49 4.56
C ASP A 143 11.44 7.02 4.46
N GLU A 144 11.35 7.71 5.59
CA GLU A 144 11.35 9.17 5.66
C GLU A 144 12.65 9.76 5.10
N ILE A 145 13.76 9.03 5.20
CA ILE A 145 15.05 9.52 4.68
C ILE A 145 15.01 9.67 3.16
N PHE A 146 14.39 8.74 2.43
CA PHE A 146 14.27 8.81 0.97
C PHE A 146 13.18 9.76 0.50
N LYS A 147 12.25 10.15 1.38
CA LYS A 147 11.32 11.25 1.08
C LYS A 147 12.06 12.59 1.10
N SER A 148 12.83 12.84 2.17
CA SER A 148 13.61 14.08 2.32
C SER A 148 14.82 14.18 1.38
N GLN A 149 15.42 13.04 1.02
CA GLN A 149 16.60 12.96 0.16
C GLN A 149 16.44 11.82 -0.87
N PRO A 150 15.61 11.98 -1.91
CA PRO A 150 15.36 10.92 -2.89
C PRO A 150 16.63 10.41 -3.58
N GLU A 151 17.52 11.32 -3.94
CA GLU A 151 18.83 11.02 -4.53
C GLU A 151 19.71 10.09 -3.68
N LEU A 152 19.48 10.02 -2.36
CA LEU A 152 20.22 9.15 -1.47
C LEU A 152 20.03 7.68 -1.85
N ALA A 153 18.91 7.29 -2.46
CA ALA A 153 18.71 5.91 -2.91
C ALA A 153 19.74 5.50 -3.97
N VAL A 154 19.98 6.36 -4.98
CA VAL A 154 20.98 6.12 -6.03
C VAL A 154 22.40 6.24 -5.46
N LYS A 155 22.66 7.28 -4.65
CA LYS A 155 23.97 7.49 -4.02
C LYS A 155 24.36 6.35 -3.07
N SER A 156 23.40 5.81 -2.30
CA SER A 156 23.64 4.66 -1.44
C SER A 156 23.89 3.39 -2.25
N TRP A 157 23.14 3.18 -3.34
CA TRP A 157 23.41 2.07 -4.25
C TRP A 157 24.83 2.15 -4.81
N LEU A 158 25.24 3.33 -5.28
CA LEU A 158 26.60 3.60 -5.75
C LEU A 158 27.63 3.29 -4.67
N HIS A 159 27.45 3.84 -3.47
CA HIS A 159 28.39 3.69 -2.37
C HIS A 159 28.57 2.23 -1.95
N TYR A 160 27.48 1.49 -1.76
CA TYR A 160 27.55 0.06 -1.38
C TYR A 160 28.23 -0.78 -2.47
N ASN A 161 27.90 -0.54 -3.74
CA ASN A 161 28.52 -1.29 -4.83
C ASN A 161 29.99 -0.90 -5.04
N GLN A 162 30.38 0.35 -4.75
CA GLN A 162 31.78 0.74 -4.69
C GLN A 162 32.52 -0.06 -3.60
N LYS A 163 31.96 -0.20 -2.40
CA LYS A 163 32.55 -1.06 -1.34
C LYS A 163 32.68 -2.51 -1.78
N ILE A 164 31.70 -3.04 -2.50
CA ILE A 164 31.76 -4.39 -3.09
C ILE A 164 32.92 -4.50 -4.08
N ILE A 165 33.06 -3.55 -5.01
CA ILE A 165 34.10 -3.54 -6.04
C ILE A 165 35.49 -3.38 -5.43
N ASP A 166 35.65 -2.44 -4.49
CA ASP A 166 36.91 -2.19 -3.78
C ASP A 166 37.38 -3.45 -3.08
N PHE A 167 36.47 -4.11 -2.33
CA PHE A 167 36.76 -5.37 -1.66
C PHE A 167 37.09 -6.50 -2.65
N TYR A 168 36.31 -6.60 -3.74
CA TYR A 168 36.52 -7.62 -4.77
C TYR A 168 37.90 -7.50 -5.43
N ASN A 169 38.40 -6.28 -5.65
CA ASN A 169 39.69 -6.04 -6.29
C ASN A 169 40.87 -6.72 -5.58
N HIS A 170 40.85 -6.78 -4.24
CA HIS A 170 41.93 -7.40 -3.47
C HIS A 170 41.56 -8.77 -2.87
N ALA A 171 40.29 -9.15 -2.85
CA ALA A 171 39.80 -10.42 -2.28
C ALA A 171 39.15 -11.38 -3.30
N ALA A 172 39.27 -11.15 -4.61
CA ALA A 172 38.58 -11.89 -5.69
C ALA A 172 38.61 -13.44 -5.56
N ASN A 173 39.69 -14.01 -5.04
CA ASN A 173 39.82 -15.47 -4.84
C ASN A 173 38.82 -16.01 -3.80
N ASN A 174 38.44 -15.19 -2.83
CA ASN A 174 37.49 -15.51 -1.77
C ASN A 174 36.07 -15.00 -2.08
N CYS A 175 35.85 -14.32 -3.21
CA CYS A 175 34.59 -13.69 -3.54
C CYS A 175 33.89 -14.33 -4.75
N LEU A 176 32.57 -14.34 -4.75
CA LEU A 176 31.72 -14.59 -5.92
C LEU A 176 30.80 -13.39 -6.09
N LEU A 177 31.05 -12.59 -7.13
CA LEU A 177 30.21 -11.45 -7.51
C LEU A 177 29.15 -11.92 -8.51
N ILE A 178 27.89 -11.57 -8.29
CA ILE A 178 26.78 -12.11 -9.07
C ILE A 178 25.54 -11.20 -9.08
N ASN A 179 24.88 -11.10 -10.23
CA ASN A 179 23.59 -10.43 -10.37
C ASN A 179 22.47 -11.31 -9.80
N ILE A 180 21.54 -10.72 -9.05
CA ILE A 180 20.37 -11.44 -8.53
C ILE A 180 19.53 -12.11 -9.62
N GLN A 181 19.43 -11.52 -10.82
CA GLN A 181 18.68 -12.09 -11.93
C GLN A 181 19.32 -13.40 -12.41
N THR A 182 20.65 -13.45 -12.45
CA THR A 182 21.40 -14.66 -12.80
C THR A 182 21.17 -15.77 -11.77
N ILE A 183 21.09 -15.45 -10.48
CA ILE A 183 20.74 -16.41 -9.42
C ILE A 183 19.34 -16.98 -9.65
N ILE A 184 18.36 -16.09 -9.91
CA ILE A 184 16.95 -16.48 -10.09
C ILE A 184 16.81 -17.46 -11.26
N SER A 185 17.46 -17.16 -12.39
CA SER A 185 17.39 -17.97 -13.60
C SER A 185 18.21 -19.26 -13.51
N ASN A 186 19.29 -19.31 -12.72
CA ASN A 186 20.29 -20.38 -12.75
C ASN A 186 20.67 -20.90 -11.35
N GLN A 187 19.68 -21.30 -10.54
CA GLN A 187 19.88 -21.66 -9.13
C GLN A 187 20.82 -22.87 -8.92
N GLU A 188 20.70 -23.93 -9.74
CA GLU A 188 21.55 -25.12 -9.62
C GLU A 188 23.00 -24.81 -9.99
N ALA A 189 23.22 -24.17 -11.14
CA ALA A 189 24.54 -23.74 -11.60
C ALA A 189 25.22 -22.79 -10.60
N PHE A 190 24.44 -21.92 -9.93
CA PHE A 190 24.94 -21.05 -8.87
C PHE A 190 25.53 -21.85 -7.69
N ILE A 191 24.83 -22.88 -7.21
CA ILE A 191 25.33 -23.73 -6.12
C ILE A 191 26.55 -24.56 -6.56
N GLU A 192 26.51 -25.10 -7.77
CA GLU A 192 27.66 -25.83 -8.35
C GLU A 192 28.90 -24.93 -8.43
N LYS A 193 28.72 -23.67 -8.86
CA LYS A 193 29.82 -22.70 -8.92
C LYS A 193 30.41 -22.42 -7.55
N ILE A 194 29.59 -22.27 -6.51
CA ILE A 194 30.04 -22.08 -5.13
C ILE A 194 30.86 -23.29 -4.67
N ASN A 195 30.33 -24.51 -4.86
CA ASN A 195 31.02 -25.74 -4.51
C ASN A 195 32.37 -25.89 -5.23
N GLN A 196 32.41 -25.58 -6.53
CA GLN A 196 33.63 -25.63 -7.32
C GLN A 196 34.66 -24.57 -6.87
N LYS A 197 34.24 -23.31 -6.70
CA LYS A 197 35.14 -22.19 -6.40
C LYS A 197 35.66 -22.26 -4.97
N PHE A 198 34.81 -22.58 -4.01
CA PHE A 198 35.15 -22.54 -2.58
C PHE A 198 35.38 -23.91 -1.95
N LYS A 199 35.32 -24.99 -2.73
CA LYS A 199 35.50 -26.38 -2.25
C LYS A 199 34.52 -26.72 -1.12
N THR A 200 33.29 -26.23 -1.23
CA THR A 200 32.19 -26.54 -0.31
C THR A 200 31.42 -27.78 -0.76
N ASN A 201 30.60 -28.32 0.16
CA ASN A 201 29.71 -29.46 -0.11
C ASN A 201 28.25 -29.06 0.17
N LEU A 202 27.77 -27.99 -0.47
CA LEU A 202 26.35 -27.61 -0.43
C LEU A 202 25.54 -28.56 -1.32
N ASN A 203 24.31 -28.87 -0.89
CA ASN A 203 23.36 -29.69 -1.64
C ASN A 203 22.64 -28.86 -2.70
N ASN A 204 21.95 -29.53 -3.63
CA ASN A 204 21.07 -28.82 -4.56
C ASN A 204 19.97 -28.05 -3.80
N PRO A 205 19.56 -26.88 -4.30
CA PRO A 205 18.52 -26.07 -3.66
C PRO A 205 17.17 -26.81 -3.72
N ALA A 206 16.31 -26.55 -2.74
CA ALA A 206 14.99 -27.18 -2.72
C ALA A 206 14.09 -26.63 -3.85
N VAL A 207 13.19 -27.48 -4.37
CA VAL A 207 12.20 -27.08 -5.39
C VAL A 207 11.24 -26.07 -4.78
N ASN A 208 10.95 -24.96 -5.48
CA ASN A 208 10.02 -23.88 -5.09
C ASN A 208 10.44 -23.00 -3.88
N VAL A 209 11.73 -22.83 -3.62
CA VAL A 209 12.21 -21.85 -2.61
C VAL A 209 11.85 -20.39 -2.99
N TYR A 210 11.60 -20.15 -4.27
CA TYR A 210 11.33 -18.84 -4.86
C TYR A 210 9.88 -18.74 -5.36
N ASP A 211 9.22 -17.62 -5.06
CA ASP A 211 7.97 -17.22 -5.69
C ASP A 211 8.27 -16.09 -6.68
N PRO A 212 8.15 -16.34 -8.01
CA PRO A 212 8.41 -15.35 -9.05
C PRO A 212 7.61 -14.05 -8.93
N SER A 213 6.47 -14.05 -8.23
CA SER A 213 5.65 -12.86 -8.03
C SER A 213 6.27 -11.84 -7.05
N LEU A 214 7.24 -12.25 -6.23
CA LEU A 214 7.89 -11.38 -5.23
C LEU A 214 8.98 -10.47 -5.83
N PHE A 215 9.46 -10.79 -7.02
CA PHE A 215 10.36 -9.93 -7.79
C PHE A 215 9.56 -9.42 -8.99
N ASN A 216 9.05 -8.19 -8.88
CA ASN A 216 8.44 -7.47 -10.00
C ASN A 216 9.50 -7.11 -11.05
N ASN A 217 10.02 -8.11 -11.76
CA ASN A 217 11.07 -8.01 -12.78
C ASN A 217 10.56 -7.44 -14.11
N ARG A 218 9.58 -6.54 -14.05
CA ARG A 218 9.10 -5.83 -15.22
C ARG A 218 9.20 -4.35 -14.96
N VAL A 219 10.44 -3.87 -14.95
CA VAL A 219 10.70 -2.62 -15.64
C VAL A 219 10.14 -2.82 -17.04
N SER A 220 8.92 -2.33 -17.27
CA SER A 220 8.32 -2.36 -18.60
C SER A 220 9.36 -1.85 -19.59
N THR A 221 9.43 -2.39 -20.80
CA THR A 221 10.25 -1.84 -21.89
C THR A 221 9.94 -0.36 -22.18
N GLU A 222 8.87 0.16 -21.58
CA GLU A 222 8.46 1.56 -21.58
C GLU A 222 9.01 2.40 -20.40
N SER A 223 9.68 1.80 -19.42
CA SER A 223 10.19 2.49 -18.23
C SER A 223 11.33 3.43 -18.61
N HIS A 224 11.17 4.71 -18.25
CA HIS A 224 12.17 5.74 -18.45
C HIS A 224 13.23 5.78 -17.32
N ARG A 225 13.10 4.95 -16.28
CA ARG A 225 13.95 4.98 -15.08
C ARG A 225 15.43 4.77 -15.35
N PRO A 226 15.86 3.81 -16.20
CA PRO A 226 17.28 3.69 -16.55
C PRO A 226 17.83 4.97 -17.19
N THR A 227 17.03 5.65 -18.03
CA THR A 227 17.43 6.90 -18.67
C THR A 227 17.53 8.07 -17.67
N ILE A 228 16.63 8.15 -16.68
CA ILE A 228 16.72 9.18 -15.63
C ILE A 228 17.99 8.99 -14.81
N ILE A 229 18.31 7.74 -14.43
CA ILE A 229 19.53 7.45 -13.68
C ILE A 229 20.76 7.76 -14.53
N ASP A 230 20.81 7.35 -15.80
CA ASP A 230 21.92 7.67 -16.71
C ASP A 230 22.16 9.18 -16.84
N TYR A 231 21.09 9.96 -16.94
CA TYR A 231 21.19 11.40 -17.12
C TYR A 231 21.70 12.15 -15.87
N TYR A 232 21.20 11.80 -14.69
CA TYR A 232 21.50 12.51 -13.44
C TYR A 232 22.63 11.88 -12.62
N PHE A 233 22.87 10.58 -12.80
CA PHE A 233 23.86 9.76 -12.10
C PHE A 233 24.53 8.80 -13.10
N PRO A 234 25.21 9.30 -14.15
CA PRO A 234 25.88 8.45 -15.14
C PRO A 234 26.88 7.49 -14.47
N GLU A 235 27.48 7.88 -13.36
CA GLU A 235 28.40 7.03 -12.58
C GLU A 235 27.71 5.75 -12.07
N ALA A 236 26.39 5.77 -11.82
CA ALA A 236 25.64 4.59 -11.41
C ALA A 236 25.50 3.58 -12.55
N ILE A 237 25.37 4.07 -13.78
CA ILE A 237 25.35 3.22 -14.98
C ILE A 237 26.74 2.66 -15.24
N GLU A 238 27.79 3.48 -15.17
CA GLU A 238 29.18 3.03 -15.30
C GLU A 238 29.52 1.95 -14.25
N MET A 239 29.13 2.16 -12.99
CA MET A 239 29.28 1.17 -11.93
C MET A 239 28.50 -0.12 -12.23
N TYR A 240 27.28 -0.03 -12.75
CA TYR A 240 26.50 -1.21 -13.12
C TYR A 240 27.16 -1.99 -14.26
N GLN A 241 27.72 -1.32 -15.26
CA GLN A 241 28.50 -1.96 -16.33
C GLN A 241 29.72 -2.68 -15.76
N GLU A 242 30.43 -2.05 -14.82
CA GLU A 242 31.61 -2.64 -14.19
C GLU A 242 31.27 -3.88 -13.36
N LEU A 243 30.13 -3.86 -12.65
CA LEU A 243 29.61 -5.03 -11.94
C LEU A 243 29.30 -6.17 -12.92
N GLU A 244 28.56 -5.90 -14.01
CA GLU A 244 28.22 -6.89 -15.04
C GLU A 244 29.47 -7.49 -15.70
N ALA A 245 30.49 -6.67 -15.99
CA ALA A 245 31.73 -7.13 -16.62
C ALA A 245 32.55 -8.08 -15.73
N ARG A 246 32.41 -8.00 -14.40
CA ARG A 246 33.17 -8.78 -13.41
C ARG A 246 32.39 -9.92 -12.78
N ALA A 247 31.07 -9.90 -12.90
CA ALA A 247 30.19 -10.88 -12.32
C ALA A 247 30.36 -12.26 -12.96
N TRP A 248 30.01 -13.29 -12.20
CA TRP A 248 29.91 -14.63 -12.75
C TRP A 248 28.61 -14.80 -13.54
N ASN A 249 28.74 -15.37 -14.74
CA ASN A 249 27.64 -15.88 -15.56
C ASN A 249 27.83 -17.38 -15.83
N PRO A 250 26.75 -18.15 -15.98
CA PRO A 250 26.82 -19.56 -16.35
C PRO A 250 27.42 -19.74 -17.76
N GLU A 251 28.16 -20.83 -17.98
CA GLU A 251 28.65 -21.29 -19.30
C GLU A 251 29.43 -20.28 -20.17
N ASP A 252 30.10 -19.29 -19.56
CA ASP A 252 30.75 -18.19 -20.27
C ASP A 252 29.77 -17.40 -21.18
N GLU A 253 28.48 -17.38 -20.82
CA GLU A 253 27.49 -16.51 -21.44
C GLU A 253 27.97 -15.05 -21.36
N ILE A 254 27.80 -14.34 -22.48
CA ILE A 254 28.14 -12.92 -22.58
C ILE A 254 27.28 -12.17 -21.56
N PRO A 255 27.85 -11.28 -20.72
CA PRO A 255 27.06 -10.48 -19.79
C PRO A 255 25.90 -9.78 -20.51
N ASP A 256 24.72 -9.81 -19.89
CA ASP A 256 23.52 -9.25 -20.49
C ASP A 256 23.56 -7.72 -20.44
N PHE A 257 23.95 -7.10 -21.56
CA PHE A 257 23.92 -5.65 -21.74
C PHE A 257 22.66 -5.15 -22.46
N SER A 258 21.61 -5.98 -22.62
CA SER A 258 20.36 -5.59 -23.30
C SER A 258 19.67 -4.40 -22.63
N TRP A 259 19.90 -4.20 -21.32
CA TRP A 259 19.39 -3.06 -20.57
C TRP A 259 19.94 -1.71 -21.07
N GLN A 260 21.05 -1.67 -21.80
CA GLN A 260 21.57 -0.44 -22.43
C GLN A 260 20.59 0.10 -23.49
N GLU A 261 19.82 -0.77 -24.15
CA GLU A 261 18.78 -0.36 -25.10
C GLU A 261 17.60 0.37 -24.43
N LEU A 262 17.47 0.25 -23.10
CA LEU A 262 16.48 0.99 -22.31
C LEU A 262 16.89 2.44 -22.05
N ILE A 263 18.16 2.78 -22.25
CA ILE A 263 18.69 4.15 -22.08
C ILE A 263 18.47 4.93 -23.37
N LYS A 264 17.65 5.99 -23.32
CA LYS A 264 17.26 6.79 -24.50
C LYS A 264 17.95 8.16 -24.48
N SER A 265 18.20 8.72 -25.67
CA SER A 265 19.05 9.91 -25.86
C SER A 265 18.47 11.26 -25.44
N SER A 266 17.16 11.40 -25.22
CA SER A 266 16.57 12.67 -24.75
C SER A 266 15.23 12.47 -24.02
N PRO A 267 15.15 12.77 -22.70
CA PRO A 267 14.07 12.27 -21.86
C PRO A 267 12.94 13.27 -21.56
N TYR A 268 13.18 14.57 -21.65
CA TYR A 268 12.55 15.43 -20.64
C TYR A 268 11.08 15.81 -20.90
N ARG A 269 10.70 16.16 -22.14
CA ARG A 269 9.37 16.75 -22.36
C ARG A 269 8.26 15.71 -22.36
N ILE A 270 8.39 14.67 -23.18
CA ILE A 270 7.30 13.71 -23.37
C ILE A 270 7.03 12.96 -22.06
N TRP A 271 8.06 12.64 -21.27
CA TRP A 271 7.88 11.86 -20.05
C TRP A 271 7.38 12.69 -18.88
N ALA A 272 7.84 13.94 -18.70
CA ALA A 272 7.26 14.81 -17.69
C ALA A 272 5.75 15.04 -17.92
N PHE A 273 5.31 15.18 -19.19
CA PHE A 273 3.88 15.25 -19.51
C PHE A 273 3.17 13.91 -19.39
N GLN A 274 3.84 12.79 -19.69
CA GLN A 274 3.29 11.45 -19.50
C GLN A 274 3.07 11.13 -18.01
N ASP A 275 4.04 11.44 -17.16
CA ASP A 275 3.94 11.24 -15.71
C ASP A 275 2.92 12.17 -15.09
N TRP A 276 2.85 13.43 -15.53
CA TRP A 276 1.76 14.33 -15.14
C TRP A 276 0.39 13.79 -15.60
N MET A 277 0.28 13.30 -16.84
CA MET A 277 -0.95 12.68 -17.32
C MET A 277 -1.31 11.43 -16.51
N ASN A 278 -0.34 10.58 -16.20
CA ASN A 278 -0.52 9.38 -15.39
C ASN A 278 -0.96 9.74 -13.96
N LEU A 279 -0.32 10.73 -13.33
CA LEU A 279 -0.71 11.27 -12.03
C LEU A 279 -2.14 11.80 -12.04
N SER A 280 -2.51 12.60 -13.05
CA SER A 280 -3.88 13.12 -13.18
C SER A 280 -4.90 12.00 -13.42
N ASN A 281 -4.53 10.97 -14.19
CA ASN A 281 -5.36 9.78 -14.38
C ASN A 281 -5.53 8.99 -13.09
N LEU A 282 -4.45 8.80 -12.30
CA LEU A 282 -4.49 8.15 -11.00
C LEU A 282 -5.33 8.94 -9.99
N GLU A 283 -5.21 10.27 -9.95
CA GLU A 283 -6.08 11.14 -9.15
C GLU A 283 -7.56 10.97 -9.51
N LYS A 284 -7.85 10.88 -10.82
CA LYS A 284 -9.21 10.63 -11.31
C LYS A 284 -9.71 9.24 -10.91
N GLN A 285 -8.88 8.20 -11.06
CA GLN A 285 -9.20 6.84 -10.62
C GLN A 285 -9.46 6.80 -9.11
N ASN A 286 -8.63 7.48 -8.32
CA ASN A 286 -8.84 7.60 -6.88
C ASN A 286 -10.15 8.27 -6.51
N LYS A 287 -10.53 9.32 -7.23
CA LYS A 287 -11.82 9.96 -7.03
C LYS A 287 -12.99 9.02 -7.36
N ILE A 288 -12.84 8.17 -8.38
CA ILE A 288 -13.83 7.15 -8.74
C ILE A 288 -13.92 6.10 -7.63
N LEU A 289 -12.78 5.57 -7.17
CA LEU A 289 -12.71 4.59 -6.08
C LEU A 289 -13.31 5.14 -4.77
N LEU A 290 -13.05 6.40 -4.43
CA LEU A 290 -13.68 7.07 -3.28
C LEU A 290 -15.20 7.13 -3.40
N ALA A 291 -15.72 7.44 -4.59
CA ALA A 291 -17.16 7.44 -4.84
C ALA A 291 -17.76 6.03 -4.77
N GLU A 292 -17.04 5.01 -5.23
CA GLU A 292 -17.43 3.60 -5.10
C GLU A 292 -17.43 3.16 -3.62
N LEU A 293 -16.42 3.55 -2.83
CA LEU A 293 -16.39 3.26 -1.39
C LEU A 293 -17.57 3.89 -0.66
N GLU A 294 -17.91 5.14 -0.96
CA GLU A 294 -19.06 5.80 -0.35
C GLU A 294 -20.38 5.12 -0.75
N LYS A 295 -20.49 4.65 -2.00
CA LYS A 295 -21.62 3.82 -2.44
C LYS A 295 -21.71 2.51 -1.65
N TYR A 296 -20.62 1.78 -1.49
CA TYR A 296 -20.59 0.53 -0.73
C TYR A 296 -20.90 0.75 0.75
N LYS A 297 -20.42 1.86 1.34
CA LYS A 297 -20.75 2.25 2.72
C LYS A 297 -22.25 2.45 2.91
N ASN A 298 -22.89 3.19 2.01
CA ASN A 298 -24.33 3.42 2.06
C ASN A 298 -25.13 2.12 1.90
N GLN A 299 -24.68 1.22 1.02
CA GLN A 299 -25.29 -0.11 0.86
C GLN A 299 -25.16 -0.95 2.14
N TYR A 300 -23.98 -0.94 2.77
CA TYR A 300 -23.75 -1.63 4.03
C TYR A 300 -24.64 -1.13 5.17
N GLU A 301 -24.78 0.19 5.33
CA GLU A 301 -25.66 0.81 6.32
C GLU A 301 -27.13 0.44 6.08
N GLN A 302 -27.56 0.44 4.81
CA GLN A 302 -28.90 0.02 4.41
C GLN A 302 -29.17 -1.45 4.76
N SER A 303 -28.25 -2.36 4.42
CA SER A 303 -28.40 -3.79 4.75
C SER A 303 -28.39 -4.05 6.27
N GLN A 304 -27.63 -3.26 7.05
CA GLN A 304 -27.69 -3.32 8.52
C GLN A 304 -29.06 -2.93 9.06
N LEU A 305 -29.69 -1.89 8.51
CA LEU A 305 -31.04 -1.48 8.89
C LEU A 305 -32.05 -2.60 8.57
N GLU A 306 -31.99 -3.15 7.36
CA GLU A 306 -32.87 -4.25 6.92
C GLU A 306 -32.71 -5.51 7.78
N LEU A 307 -31.47 -5.87 8.15
CA LEU A 307 -31.20 -6.98 9.06
C LEU A 307 -31.82 -6.75 10.44
N THR A 308 -31.76 -5.51 10.93
CA THR A 308 -32.30 -5.14 12.24
C THR A 308 -33.84 -5.19 12.23
N GLU A 309 -34.47 -4.71 11.15
CA GLU A 309 -35.92 -4.84 10.95
C GLU A 309 -36.36 -6.31 10.84
N ALA A 310 -35.63 -7.14 10.09
CA ALA A 310 -35.92 -8.56 9.96
C ALA A 310 -35.82 -9.29 11.31
N LYS A 311 -34.79 -8.98 12.13
CA LYS A 311 -34.66 -9.49 13.49
C LYS A 311 -35.84 -9.07 14.37
N SER A 312 -36.27 -7.81 14.31
CA SER A 312 -37.43 -7.32 15.06
C SER A 312 -38.71 -8.07 14.69
N LYS A 313 -38.98 -8.23 13.38
CA LYS A 313 -40.14 -8.99 12.87
C LYS A 313 -40.12 -10.45 13.32
N LEU A 314 -38.93 -11.07 13.37
CA LEU A 314 -38.76 -12.45 13.84
C LEU A 314 -39.07 -12.59 15.33
N ILE A 315 -38.69 -11.61 16.16
CA ILE A 315 -39.03 -11.57 17.59
C ILE A 315 -40.55 -11.43 17.75
N GLU A 316 -41.17 -10.46 17.06
CA GLU A 316 -42.62 -10.25 17.12
C GLU A 316 -43.42 -11.51 16.72
N THR A 317 -43.00 -12.21 15.66
CA THR A 317 -43.64 -13.47 15.26
C THR A 317 -43.34 -14.62 16.22
N GLY A 318 -42.17 -14.62 16.86
CA GLY A 318 -41.85 -15.56 17.95
C GLY A 318 -42.79 -15.40 19.14
N ASP A 319 -43.00 -14.16 19.58
CA ASP A 319 -43.91 -13.82 20.68
C ASP A 319 -45.38 -14.17 20.32
N GLU A 320 -45.80 -13.92 19.08
CA GLU A 320 -47.13 -14.29 18.58
C GLU A 320 -47.32 -15.82 18.56
N LEU A 321 -46.28 -16.58 18.19
CA LEU A 321 -46.31 -18.03 18.22
C LEU A 321 -46.42 -18.56 19.65
N GLU A 322 -45.65 -18.02 20.60
CA GLU A 322 -45.72 -18.40 22.02
C GLU A 322 -47.11 -18.11 22.61
N LYS A 323 -47.70 -16.97 22.25
CA LYS A 323 -49.09 -16.65 22.62
C LYS A 323 -50.09 -17.65 22.03
N ASN A 324 -49.91 -18.08 20.79
CA ASN A 324 -50.79 -19.07 20.17
C ASN A 324 -50.64 -20.46 20.81
N VAL A 325 -49.41 -20.85 21.19
CA VAL A 325 -49.14 -22.11 21.92
C VAL A 325 -49.83 -22.10 23.29
N THR A 326 -49.69 -21.02 24.06
CA THR A 326 -50.35 -20.91 25.36
C THR A 326 -51.88 -20.91 25.27
N GLN A 327 -52.44 -20.31 24.22
CA GLN A 327 -53.88 -20.40 23.92
C GLN A 327 -54.32 -21.81 23.53
N LEU A 328 -53.48 -22.56 22.80
CA LEU A 328 -53.74 -23.96 22.44
C LEU A 328 -53.82 -24.83 23.71
N ASP A 329 -52.83 -24.71 24.61
CA ASP A 329 -52.82 -25.47 25.87
C ASP A 329 -54.04 -25.15 26.73
N ALA A 330 -54.45 -23.89 26.80
CA ALA A 330 -55.64 -23.46 27.53
C ALA A 330 -56.94 -24.02 26.92
N THR A 331 -57.05 -24.05 25.59
CA THR A 331 -58.23 -24.61 24.90
C THR A 331 -58.28 -26.13 25.00
N GLU A 332 -57.13 -26.82 24.94
CA GLU A 332 -57.03 -28.27 25.13
C GLU A 332 -57.41 -28.67 26.56
N THR A 333 -56.98 -27.90 27.56
CA THR A 333 -57.37 -28.09 28.97
C THR A 333 -58.88 -27.94 29.15
N LYS A 334 -59.49 -26.91 28.56
CA LYS A 334 -60.96 -26.71 28.58
C LYS A 334 -61.71 -27.85 27.90
N LEU A 335 -61.22 -28.32 26.75
CA LEU A 335 -61.83 -29.44 26.04
C LEU A 335 -61.82 -30.72 26.89
N LEU A 336 -60.70 -31.01 27.57
CA LEU A 336 -60.58 -32.14 28.47
C LEU A 336 -61.58 -32.04 29.65
N GLU A 337 -61.77 -30.84 30.19
CA GLU A 337 -62.72 -30.60 31.27
C GLU A 337 -64.17 -30.75 30.81
N SER A 338 -64.53 -30.19 29.65
CA SER A 338 -65.86 -30.38 29.04
C SER A 338 -66.13 -31.85 28.69
N GLN A 339 -65.12 -32.61 28.24
CA GLN A 339 -65.26 -34.06 28.01
C GLN A 339 -65.56 -34.83 29.31
N LYS A 340 -64.89 -34.50 30.41
CA LYS A 340 -65.20 -35.11 31.72
C LYS A 340 -66.61 -34.77 32.20
N GLN A 341 -67.05 -33.53 31.99
CA GLN A 341 -68.42 -33.12 32.33
C GLN A 341 -69.46 -33.85 31.48
N LEU A 342 -69.20 -34.04 30.18
CA LEU A 342 -70.07 -34.80 29.29
C LEU A 342 -70.20 -36.25 29.76
N GLN A 343 -69.08 -36.93 30.05
CA GLN A 343 -69.08 -38.31 30.57
C GLN A 343 -69.88 -38.45 31.88
N ASN A 344 -69.75 -37.48 32.79
CA ASN A 344 -70.56 -37.48 34.01
C ASN A 344 -72.05 -37.28 33.72
N THR A 345 -72.40 -36.44 32.75
CA THR A 345 -73.80 -36.19 32.37
C THR A 345 -74.41 -37.40 31.67
N GLU A 346 -73.65 -38.06 30.79
CA GLU A 346 -74.04 -39.33 30.15
C GLU A 346 -74.31 -40.43 31.18
N LYS A 347 -73.44 -40.54 32.21
CA LYS A 347 -73.65 -41.48 33.31
C LYS A 347 -74.92 -41.17 34.10
N ILE A 348 -75.18 -39.90 34.40
CA ILE A 348 -76.42 -39.50 35.08
C ILE A 348 -77.65 -39.82 34.21
N LEU A 349 -77.54 -39.61 32.89
CA LEU A 349 -78.62 -39.94 31.94
C LEU A 349 -78.93 -41.43 31.97
N GLU A 350 -77.91 -42.29 31.91
CA GLU A 350 -78.03 -43.75 32.03
C GLU A 350 -78.73 -44.14 33.34
N GLU A 351 -78.31 -43.58 34.47
CA GLU A 351 -78.94 -43.81 35.77
C GLU A 351 -80.42 -43.33 35.84
N THR A 352 -80.77 -42.25 35.13
CA THR A 352 -82.19 -41.82 35.01
C THR A 352 -83.00 -42.66 34.06
N GLN A 353 -82.38 -43.21 33.02
CA GLN A 353 -83.04 -44.06 32.03
C GLN A 353 -83.37 -45.43 32.65
N ASP A 354 -82.47 -45.99 33.45
CA ASP A 354 -82.72 -47.18 34.29
C ASP A 354 -83.89 -46.98 35.26
N LYS A 355 -84.05 -45.76 35.81
CA LYS A 355 -85.19 -45.42 36.68
C LYS A 355 -86.49 -45.29 35.88
N LEU A 356 -86.42 -44.83 34.64
CA LEU A 356 -87.59 -44.72 33.76
C LEU A 356 -88.10 -46.09 33.33
N GLU A 357 -87.21 -47.03 32.98
CA GLU A 357 -87.60 -48.42 32.68
C GLU A 357 -88.34 -49.06 33.86
N LYS A 358 -87.83 -48.87 35.09
CA LYS A 358 -88.52 -49.33 36.31
C LYS A 358 -89.88 -48.66 36.52
N LEU A 359 -90.05 -47.41 36.09
CA LEU A 359 -91.33 -46.71 36.14
C LEU A 359 -92.31 -47.23 35.09
N GLN A 360 -91.87 -47.57 33.89
CA GLN A 360 -92.71 -48.20 32.87
C GLN A 360 -93.19 -49.59 33.32
N GLU A 361 -92.38 -50.32 34.08
CA GLU A 361 -92.76 -51.58 34.71
C GLU A 361 -93.83 -51.38 35.81
N ILE A 362 -93.75 -50.26 36.55
CA ILE A 362 -94.80 -49.85 37.51
C ILE A 362 -96.06 -49.37 36.77
N GLU A 363 -95.92 -48.70 35.63
CA GLU A 363 -97.03 -48.20 34.80
C GLU A 363 -97.82 -49.33 34.14
N THR A 364 -97.14 -50.40 33.72
CA THR A 364 -97.81 -51.63 33.26
C THR A 364 -98.52 -52.38 34.38
N GLN A 365 -97.92 -52.44 35.58
CA GLN A 365 -98.62 -52.93 36.78
C GLN A 365 -99.81 -52.02 37.16
N PHE A 366 -99.68 -50.72 36.92
CA PHE A 366 -100.73 -49.73 37.16
C PHE A 366 -101.92 -49.93 36.22
N GLU A 367 -101.68 -50.10 34.91
CA GLU A 367 -102.71 -50.38 33.91
C GLU A 367 -103.45 -51.69 34.25
N GLN A 368 -102.73 -52.68 34.80
CA GLN A 368 -103.34 -53.88 35.35
C GLN A 368 -104.24 -53.59 36.57
N THR A 369 -103.79 -52.76 37.51
CA THR A 369 -104.61 -52.36 38.67
C THR A 369 -105.80 -51.47 38.31
N GLU A 370 -105.72 -50.61 37.27
CA GLU A 370 -106.86 -49.84 36.77
C GLU A 370 -107.94 -50.76 36.18
N ASN A 371 -107.52 -51.80 35.46
CA ASN A 371 -108.44 -52.82 34.96
C ASN A 371 -109.10 -53.61 36.11
N GLU A 372 -108.34 -53.93 37.16
CA GLU A 372 -108.88 -54.53 38.39
C GLU A 372 -109.85 -53.58 39.11
N LEU A 373 -109.54 -52.28 39.17
CA LEU A 373 -110.40 -51.23 39.74
C LEU A 373 -111.71 -51.05 38.96
N ALA A 374 -111.64 -51.08 37.63
CA ALA A 374 -112.81 -51.04 36.77
C ALA A 374 -113.72 -52.27 37.01
N THR A 375 -113.09 -53.43 37.21
CA THR A 375 -113.79 -54.68 37.57
C THR A 375 -114.44 -54.58 38.95
N ALA A 376 -113.72 -54.08 39.97
CA ALA A 376 -114.24 -53.88 41.32
C ALA A 376 -115.38 -52.84 41.36
N LYS A 377 -115.29 -51.74 40.59
CA LYS A 377 -116.40 -50.79 40.43
C LYS A 377 -117.61 -51.42 39.75
N SER A 378 -117.41 -52.27 38.75
CA SER A 378 -118.49 -53.02 38.11
C SER A 378 -119.16 -53.97 39.11
N GLN A 379 -118.37 -54.68 39.92
CA GLN A 379 -118.88 -55.54 40.99
C GLN A 379 -119.63 -54.74 42.05
N LEU A 380 -119.09 -53.62 42.52
CA LEU A 380 -119.74 -52.71 43.47
C LEU A 380 -121.10 -52.23 42.95
N ASN A 381 -121.17 -51.81 41.68
CA ASN A 381 -122.43 -51.39 41.05
C ASN A 381 -123.43 -52.55 40.97
N GLN A 382 -122.95 -53.77 40.69
CA GLN A 382 -123.77 -54.97 40.70
C GLN A 382 -124.28 -55.29 42.11
N THR A 383 -123.42 -55.26 43.13
CA THR A 383 -123.80 -55.45 44.54
C THR A 383 -124.75 -54.37 45.03
N GLN A 384 -124.60 -53.11 44.60
CA GLN A 384 -125.56 -52.04 44.89
C GLN A 384 -126.93 -52.26 44.23
N THR A 385 -126.94 -52.88 43.05
CA THR A 385 -128.18 -53.22 42.33
C THR A 385 -128.88 -54.39 43.02
N GLU A 386 -128.14 -55.43 43.36
CA GLU A 386 -128.61 -56.58 44.16
C GLU A 386 -129.10 -56.13 45.54
N LEU A 387 -128.41 -55.19 46.20
CA LEU A 387 -128.84 -54.59 47.47
C LEU A 387 -130.16 -53.82 47.33
N ARG A 388 -130.36 -53.08 46.22
CA ARG A 388 -131.63 -52.40 45.93
C ARG A 388 -132.78 -53.38 45.69
N GLU A 389 -132.52 -54.48 44.99
CA GLU A 389 -133.50 -55.56 44.79
C GLU A 389 -133.82 -56.27 46.12
N CYS A 390 -132.82 -56.48 46.96
CA CYS A 390 -132.96 -57.04 48.31
C CYS A 390 -133.75 -56.10 49.24
N GLN A 391 -133.52 -54.79 49.17
CA GLN A 391 -134.31 -53.77 49.89
C GLN A 391 -135.75 -53.70 49.38
N SER A 392 -135.97 -53.77 48.07
CA SER A 392 -137.31 -53.82 47.46
C SER A 392 -138.08 -55.05 47.92
N THR A 393 -137.44 -56.23 47.96
CA THR A 393 -138.07 -57.49 48.42
C THR A 393 -138.29 -57.51 49.93
N LEU A 394 -137.42 -56.85 50.72
CA LEU A 394 -137.64 -56.60 52.15
C LEU A 394 -138.88 -55.72 52.37
N GLU A 395 -139.05 -54.63 51.61
CA GLU A 395 -140.24 -53.77 51.68
C GLU A 395 -141.53 -54.50 51.25
N GLU A 396 -141.44 -55.38 50.24
CA GLU A 396 -142.56 -56.21 49.77
C GLU A 396 -142.97 -57.26 50.82
N THR A 397 -142.01 -57.92 51.46
CA THR A 397 -142.25 -58.90 52.53
C THR A 397 -142.73 -58.27 53.84
N GLU A 398 -142.26 -57.06 54.19
CA GLU A 398 -142.82 -56.26 55.29
C GLU A 398 -144.28 -55.84 55.03
N SER A 399 -144.63 -55.54 53.78
CA SER A 399 -146.00 -55.24 53.35
C SER A 399 -146.93 -56.47 53.45
N GLU A 400 -146.45 -57.66 53.07
CA GLU A 400 -147.19 -58.93 53.21
C GLU A 400 -147.35 -59.37 54.68
N LEU A 401 -146.34 -59.13 55.53
CA LEU A 401 -146.38 -59.40 56.99
C LEU A 401 -147.55 -58.66 57.68
N LYS A 402 -147.97 -57.50 57.14
CA LYS A 402 -149.06 -56.67 57.68
C LYS A 402 -150.46 -57.18 57.32
N LYS A 403 -150.61 -58.07 56.34
CA LYS A 403 -151.90 -58.62 55.84
C LYS A 403 -152.27 -60.00 56.40
N SER A 404 -151.34 -60.73 57.03
CA SER A 404 -151.56 -62.11 57.48
C SER A 404 -151.55 -62.23 59.01
N GLN A 405 -152.72 -62.05 59.64
CA GLN A 405 -152.94 -62.33 61.07
C GLN A 405 -153.67 -63.67 61.32
N GLU A 406 -153.92 -64.51 60.32
CA GLU A 406 -154.87 -65.64 60.47
C GLU A 406 -154.35 -67.06 60.24
N THR A 407 -153.06 -67.33 60.02
CA THR A 407 -152.57 -68.75 60.09
C THR A 407 -151.15 -68.88 60.64
N GLU A 408 -151.04 -69.57 61.78
CA GLU A 408 -149.83 -69.66 62.63
C GLU A 408 -148.65 -70.43 61.99
N LYS A 409 -148.84 -71.12 60.85
CA LYS A 409 -147.76 -71.79 60.12
C LYS A 409 -147.02 -70.89 59.10
N GLY A 410 -147.65 -69.84 58.57
CA GLY A 410 -147.00 -68.92 57.63
C GLY A 410 -146.04 -67.94 58.30
N PHE A 411 -146.32 -67.58 59.56
CA PHE A 411 -145.56 -66.58 60.30
C PHE A 411 -144.10 -66.99 60.58
N ILE A 412 -143.83 -68.28 60.83
CA ILE A 412 -142.47 -68.77 61.08
C ILE A 412 -141.63 -68.76 59.80
N GLN A 413 -142.24 -69.05 58.65
CA GLN A 413 -141.53 -69.10 57.36
C GLN A 413 -141.19 -67.70 56.83
N ILE A 414 -142.11 -66.75 56.96
CA ILE A 414 -141.86 -65.34 56.58
C ILE A 414 -140.80 -64.71 57.51
N LYS A 415 -140.84 -65.01 58.83
CA LYS A 415 -139.83 -64.51 59.77
C LYS A 415 -138.44 -65.12 59.55
N SER A 416 -138.38 -66.38 59.11
CA SER A 416 -137.15 -67.03 58.66
C SER A 416 -136.57 -66.36 57.42
N GLN A 417 -137.42 -66.06 56.44
CA GLN A 417 -137.01 -65.36 55.21
C GLN A 417 -136.54 -63.95 55.52
N LEU A 418 -137.29 -63.18 56.32
CA LEU A 418 -136.90 -61.82 56.74
C LEU A 418 -135.52 -61.80 57.43
N ASN A 419 -135.28 -62.72 58.36
CA ASN A 419 -133.98 -62.82 59.03
C ASN A 419 -132.85 -63.24 58.07
N GLN A 420 -133.16 -64.08 57.07
CA GLN A 420 -132.20 -64.48 56.05
C GLN A 420 -131.86 -63.29 55.12
N THR A 421 -132.86 -62.57 54.63
CA THR A 421 -132.70 -61.37 53.79
C THR A 421 -131.96 -60.27 54.56
N GLN A 422 -132.22 -60.12 55.86
CA GLN A 422 -131.53 -59.14 56.71
C GLN A 422 -130.07 -59.55 57.01
N ALA A 423 -129.77 -60.85 57.09
CA ALA A 423 -128.41 -61.35 57.17
C ALA A 423 -127.63 -61.16 55.84
N GLU A 424 -128.28 -61.43 54.71
CA GLU A 424 -127.74 -61.19 53.36
C GLU A 424 -127.49 -59.67 53.14
N LEU A 425 -128.41 -58.81 53.57
CA LEU A 425 -128.23 -57.34 53.56
C LEU A 425 -127.01 -56.92 54.38
N GLY A 426 -126.82 -57.50 55.56
CA GLY A 426 -125.63 -57.25 56.40
C GLY A 426 -124.33 -57.71 55.74
N GLN A 427 -124.35 -58.83 55.02
CA GLN A 427 -123.19 -59.32 54.25
C GLN A 427 -122.86 -58.39 53.08
N TYR A 428 -123.86 -57.95 52.33
CA TYR A 428 -123.67 -57.02 51.21
C TYR A 428 -123.20 -55.63 51.67
N GLN A 429 -123.70 -55.13 52.81
CA GLN A 429 -123.19 -53.89 53.40
C GLN A 429 -121.73 -54.01 53.83
N SER A 430 -121.33 -55.15 54.40
CA SER A 430 -119.93 -55.40 54.78
C SER A 430 -119.01 -55.52 53.56
N GLN A 431 -119.46 -56.17 52.49
CA GLN A 431 -118.73 -56.24 51.21
C GLN A 431 -118.62 -54.87 50.54
N LEU A 432 -119.68 -54.06 50.57
CA LEU A 432 -119.68 -52.69 50.07
C LEU A 432 -118.64 -51.83 50.82
N HIS A 433 -118.57 -51.97 52.14
CA HIS A 433 -117.61 -51.22 52.94
C HIS A 433 -116.16 -51.67 52.66
N GLN A 434 -115.92 -52.98 52.58
CA GLN A 434 -114.60 -53.53 52.25
C GLN A 434 -114.13 -53.07 50.85
N THR A 435 -115.00 -53.11 49.84
CA THR A 435 -114.68 -52.64 48.48
C THR A 435 -114.47 -51.12 48.42
N GLN A 436 -115.16 -50.34 49.27
CA GLN A 436 -114.90 -48.90 49.41
C GLN A 436 -113.53 -48.62 50.04
N GLU A 437 -113.14 -49.34 51.09
CA GLU A 437 -111.82 -49.21 51.71
C GLU A 437 -110.69 -49.60 50.73
N GLU A 438 -110.86 -50.68 49.97
CA GLU A 438 -109.93 -51.08 48.92
C GLU A 438 -109.81 -50.01 47.83
N LEU A 439 -110.93 -49.40 47.41
CA LEU A 439 -110.96 -48.30 46.45
C LEU A 439 -110.17 -47.08 46.94
N GLU A 440 -110.34 -46.68 48.21
CA GLU A 440 -109.60 -45.57 48.80
C GLU A 440 -108.09 -45.85 48.87
N GLN A 441 -107.70 -47.08 49.21
CA GLN A 441 -106.29 -47.50 49.18
C GLN A 441 -105.70 -47.45 47.77
N PHE A 442 -106.46 -47.82 46.74
CA PHE A 442 -106.02 -47.72 45.35
C PHE A 442 -105.87 -46.26 44.90
N ILE A 443 -106.82 -45.38 45.23
CA ILE A 443 -106.75 -43.95 44.91
C ILE A 443 -105.50 -43.32 45.54
N TYR A 444 -105.17 -43.69 46.78
CA TYR A 444 -103.97 -43.20 47.46
C TYR A 444 -102.68 -43.65 46.78
N LYS A 445 -102.59 -44.93 46.36
CA LYS A 445 -101.43 -45.45 45.61
C LYS A 445 -101.28 -44.76 44.25
N LEU A 446 -102.39 -44.50 43.56
CA LEU A 446 -102.43 -43.82 42.27
C LEU A 446 -101.85 -42.39 42.36
N GLN A 447 -102.24 -41.64 43.38
CA GLN A 447 -101.68 -40.30 43.64
C GLN A 447 -100.18 -40.32 43.96
N GLN A 448 -99.68 -41.34 44.68
CA GLN A 448 -98.24 -41.47 44.95
C GLN A 448 -97.44 -41.77 43.68
N THR A 449 -97.92 -42.68 42.84
CA THR A 449 -97.26 -43.05 41.57
C THR A 449 -97.24 -41.87 40.60
N GLU A 450 -98.34 -41.14 40.45
CA GLU A 450 -98.43 -39.95 39.60
C GLU A 450 -97.42 -38.87 40.06
N SER A 451 -97.29 -38.66 41.37
CA SER A 451 -96.29 -37.74 41.93
C SER A 451 -94.83 -38.18 41.64
N LEU A 452 -94.54 -39.47 41.69
CA LEU A 452 -93.21 -40.02 41.39
C LEU A 452 -92.88 -39.94 39.89
N HIS A 453 -93.86 -40.19 39.02
CA HIS A 453 -93.72 -40.04 37.57
C HIS A 453 -93.41 -38.59 37.20
N GLN A 454 -94.19 -37.63 37.70
CA GLN A 454 -93.95 -36.19 37.46
C GLN A 454 -92.56 -35.75 37.94
N LYS A 455 -92.10 -36.24 39.10
CA LYS A 455 -90.74 -35.95 39.60
C LYS A 455 -89.66 -36.51 38.70
N SER A 456 -89.83 -37.73 38.18
CA SER A 456 -88.86 -38.40 37.32
C SER A 456 -88.81 -37.78 35.92
N GLN A 457 -89.96 -37.37 35.38
CA GLN A 457 -90.05 -36.62 34.12
C GLN A 457 -89.34 -35.26 34.23
N SER A 458 -89.56 -34.52 35.32
CA SER A 458 -88.84 -33.26 35.57
C SER A 458 -87.32 -33.45 35.72
N GLN A 459 -86.86 -34.58 36.25
CA GLN A 459 -85.43 -34.91 36.32
C GLN A 459 -84.85 -35.20 34.93
N LEU A 460 -85.57 -35.96 34.10
CA LEU A 460 -85.17 -36.26 32.72
C LEU A 460 -85.04 -35.00 31.86
N GLU A 461 -86.01 -34.09 31.95
CA GLU A 461 -85.96 -32.79 31.25
C GLU A 461 -84.71 -31.99 31.65
N LYS A 462 -84.42 -31.91 32.96
CA LYS A 462 -83.22 -31.22 33.46
C LYS A 462 -81.92 -31.88 33.00
N THR A 463 -81.85 -33.20 32.97
CA THR A 463 -80.66 -33.92 32.47
C THR A 463 -80.48 -33.74 30.96
N ALA A 464 -81.57 -33.69 30.20
CA ALA A 464 -81.54 -33.45 28.76
C ALA A 464 -81.05 -32.02 28.44
N GLU A 465 -81.54 -31.01 29.17
CA GLU A 465 -81.07 -29.63 29.04
C GLU A 465 -79.57 -29.48 29.37
N LEU A 466 -79.10 -30.15 30.43
CA LEU A 466 -77.68 -30.15 30.81
C LEU A 466 -76.81 -30.82 29.75
N LEU A 467 -77.27 -31.92 29.16
CA LEU A 467 -76.57 -32.63 28.10
C LEU A 467 -76.50 -31.79 26.82
N GLU A 468 -77.60 -31.15 26.43
CA GLU A 468 -77.65 -30.25 25.27
C GLU A 468 -76.67 -29.09 25.45
N LYS A 469 -76.67 -28.46 26.64
CA LYS A 469 -75.73 -27.39 26.97
C LYS A 469 -74.27 -27.85 26.91
N SER A 470 -73.95 -28.99 27.50
CA SER A 470 -72.59 -29.55 27.48
C SER A 470 -72.12 -29.89 26.07
N ASN A 471 -73.00 -30.43 25.22
CA ASN A 471 -72.71 -30.70 23.82
C ASN A 471 -72.45 -29.42 23.01
N LEU A 472 -73.22 -28.36 23.27
CA LEU A 472 -73.05 -27.06 22.62
C LEU A 472 -71.71 -26.41 23.01
N GLU A 473 -71.36 -26.46 24.29
CA GLU A 473 -70.06 -26.02 24.81
C GLU A 473 -68.90 -26.80 24.17
N ASN A 474 -68.99 -28.13 24.11
CA ASN A 474 -67.96 -28.99 23.49
C ASN A 474 -67.79 -28.70 21.99
N LYS A 475 -68.89 -28.48 21.26
CA LYS A 475 -68.87 -28.09 19.85
C LYS A 475 -68.17 -26.74 19.66
N GLN A 476 -68.45 -25.77 20.54
CA GLN A 476 -67.80 -24.47 20.53
C GLN A 476 -66.29 -24.59 20.82
N THR A 477 -65.89 -25.37 21.83
CA THR A 477 -64.46 -25.56 22.16
C THR A 477 -63.69 -26.24 21.02
N LYS A 478 -64.32 -27.17 20.29
CA LYS A 478 -63.71 -27.81 19.11
C LYS A 478 -63.48 -26.84 17.97
N VAL A 479 -64.41 -25.90 17.74
CA VAL A 479 -64.25 -24.85 16.72
C VAL A 479 -63.10 -23.91 17.11
N GLU A 480 -63.04 -23.48 18.37
CA GLU A 480 -61.94 -22.65 18.90
C GLU A 480 -60.59 -23.35 18.74
N LEU A 481 -60.49 -24.64 19.10
CA LEU A 481 -59.27 -25.44 18.91
C LEU A 481 -58.83 -25.51 17.44
N GLY A 482 -59.79 -25.65 16.51
CA GLY A 482 -59.52 -25.63 15.07
C GLY A 482 -58.94 -24.30 14.60
N GLN A 483 -59.53 -23.19 15.06
CA GLN A 483 -59.07 -21.84 14.74
C GLN A 483 -57.65 -21.58 15.28
N THR A 484 -57.37 -21.97 16.53
CA THR A 484 -56.05 -21.81 17.14
C THR A 484 -54.99 -22.63 16.42
N LYS A 485 -55.30 -23.87 16.00
CA LYS A 485 -54.38 -24.70 15.18
C LYS A 485 -54.05 -24.06 13.83
N GLN A 486 -55.04 -23.46 13.17
CA GLN A 486 -54.81 -22.79 11.90
C GLN A 486 -53.91 -21.55 12.07
N ASN A 487 -54.17 -20.72 13.07
CA ASN A 487 -53.34 -19.55 13.38
C ASN A 487 -51.88 -19.94 13.69
N LEU A 488 -51.70 -21.07 14.38
CA LEU A 488 -50.38 -21.61 14.72
C LEU A 488 -49.61 -22.08 13.48
N TYR A 489 -50.31 -22.72 12.53
CA TYR A 489 -49.73 -23.13 11.24
C TYR A 489 -49.33 -21.92 10.37
N GLU A 490 -50.16 -20.88 10.33
CA GLU A 490 -49.86 -19.64 9.62
C GLU A 490 -48.66 -18.90 10.23
N SER A 491 -48.59 -18.82 11.56
CA SER A 491 -47.48 -18.20 12.29
C SER A 491 -46.16 -18.96 12.06
N ALA A 492 -46.20 -20.30 12.08
CA ALA A 492 -45.03 -21.14 11.81
C ALA A 492 -44.49 -20.96 10.38
N ASN A 493 -45.36 -20.85 9.38
CA ASN A 493 -44.95 -20.60 7.98
C ASN A 493 -44.35 -19.20 7.79
N LYS A 494 -44.90 -18.17 8.46
CA LYS A 494 -44.30 -16.82 8.46
C LYS A 494 -42.91 -16.84 9.07
N LEU A 495 -42.73 -17.53 10.20
CA LEU A 495 -41.45 -17.63 10.89
C LEU A 495 -40.39 -18.36 10.04
N LEU A 496 -40.80 -19.42 9.32
CA LEU A 496 -39.92 -20.10 8.35
C LEU A 496 -39.50 -19.17 7.20
N THR A 497 -40.44 -18.38 6.68
CA THR A 497 -40.18 -17.41 5.60
C THR A 497 -39.21 -16.31 6.05
N TYR A 498 -39.42 -15.73 7.24
CA TYR A 498 -38.53 -14.71 7.79
C TYR A 498 -37.15 -15.27 8.12
N LYS A 499 -37.04 -16.52 8.58
CA LYS A 499 -35.76 -17.19 8.80
C LYS A 499 -34.96 -17.34 7.50
N TYR A 500 -35.61 -17.66 6.39
CA TYR A 500 -34.97 -17.73 5.08
C TYR A 500 -34.50 -16.35 4.59
N GLN A 501 -35.35 -15.33 4.72
CA GLN A 501 -34.99 -13.95 4.36
C GLN A 501 -33.81 -13.44 5.20
N LEU A 502 -33.81 -13.69 6.52
CA LEU A 502 -32.71 -13.33 7.41
C LEU A 502 -31.38 -13.95 6.96
N HIS A 503 -31.40 -15.22 6.55
CA HIS A 503 -30.19 -15.89 6.06
C HIS A 503 -29.68 -15.29 4.75
N GLN A 504 -30.58 -14.96 3.81
CA GLN A 504 -30.18 -14.30 2.55
C GLN A 504 -29.60 -12.90 2.81
N THR A 505 -30.27 -12.08 3.62
CA THR A 505 -29.77 -10.75 3.98
C THR A 505 -28.42 -10.83 4.71
N GLN A 506 -28.21 -11.86 5.55
CA GLN A 506 -26.94 -12.05 6.24
C GLN A 506 -25.79 -12.43 5.28
N GLU A 507 -26.02 -13.29 4.28
CA GLU A 507 -25.02 -13.58 3.25
C GLU A 507 -24.67 -12.36 2.39
N GLU A 508 -25.67 -11.56 2.02
CA GLU A 508 -25.46 -10.31 1.26
C GLU A 508 -24.66 -9.31 2.09
N TRP A 509 -24.98 -9.20 3.39
CA TRP A 509 -24.28 -8.34 4.32
C TRP A 509 -22.80 -8.74 4.50
N GLU A 510 -22.50 -10.04 4.65
CA GLU A 510 -21.13 -10.56 4.76
C GLU A 510 -20.31 -10.26 3.50
N LYS A 511 -20.91 -10.40 2.31
CA LYS A 511 -20.26 -10.02 1.05
C LYS A 511 -19.98 -8.53 0.96
N SER A 512 -20.93 -7.68 1.35
CA SER A 512 -20.74 -6.22 1.37
C SER A 512 -19.68 -5.80 2.39
N GLN A 513 -19.58 -6.48 3.54
CA GLN A 513 -18.53 -6.25 4.53
C GLN A 513 -17.13 -6.53 3.98
N TYR A 514 -16.97 -7.69 3.34
CA TYR A 514 -15.69 -8.06 2.73
C TYR A 514 -15.27 -7.03 1.67
N GLN A 515 -16.19 -6.64 0.78
CA GLN A 515 -15.92 -5.64 -0.25
C GLN A 515 -15.61 -4.26 0.34
N PHE A 516 -16.31 -3.86 1.40
CA PHE A 516 -16.05 -2.59 2.09
C PHE A 516 -14.63 -2.55 2.67
N GLN A 517 -14.22 -3.60 3.39
CA GLN A 517 -12.89 -3.70 4.00
C GLN A 517 -11.76 -3.71 2.94
N GLU A 518 -11.96 -4.44 1.84
CA GLU A 518 -11.00 -4.48 0.73
C GLU A 518 -10.86 -3.10 0.07
N THR A 519 -11.99 -2.39 -0.15
CA THR A 519 -11.97 -1.04 -0.72
C THR A 519 -11.35 -0.03 0.25
N GLU A 520 -11.63 -0.13 1.55
CA GLU A 520 -11.06 0.75 2.58
C GLU A 520 -9.52 0.63 2.62
N LYS A 521 -9.01 -0.60 2.52
CA LYS A 521 -7.57 -0.86 2.44
C LYS A 521 -6.94 -0.21 1.20
N LEU A 522 -7.55 -0.40 0.02
CA LEU A 522 -7.08 0.21 -1.23
C LEU A 522 -7.09 1.74 -1.17
N ILE A 523 -8.09 2.35 -0.52
CA ILE A 523 -8.16 3.81 -0.36
C ILE A 523 -7.13 4.32 0.65
N GLN A 524 -6.87 3.61 1.74
CA GLN A 524 -5.78 3.98 2.66
C GLN A 524 -4.42 3.94 1.97
N GLU A 525 -4.15 2.87 1.23
CA GLU A 525 -2.91 2.72 0.46
C GLU A 525 -2.75 3.87 -0.54
N SER A 526 -3.82 4.18 -1.27
CA SER A 526 -3.80 5.23 -2.28
C SER A 526 -3.76 6.65 -1.71
N HIS A 527 -4.45 6.91 -0.59
CA HIS A 527 -4.38 8.19 0.11
C HIS A 527 -2.97 8.43 0.65
N SER A 528 -2.33 7.41 1.20
CA SER A 528 -0.94 7.47 1.64
C SER A 528 -0.01 7.83 0.47
N GLN A 529 -0.17 7.17 -0.67
CA GLN A 529 0.59 7.46 -1.90
C GLN A 529 0.35 8.90 -2.40
N LEU A 530 -0.90 9.38 -2.39
CA LEU A 530 -1.22 10.74 -2.81
C LEU A 530 -0.60 11.79 -1.88
N GLN A 531 -0.69 11.60 -0.56
CA GLN A 531 -0.08 12.52 0.41
C GLN A 531 1.44 12.58 0.25
N GLN A 532 2.06 11.43 0.02
CA GLN A 532 3.50 11.34 -0.24
C GLN A 532 3.89 12.04 -1.52
N THR A 533 3.11 11.84 -2.59
CA THR A 533 3.36 12.50 -3.86
C THR A 533 3.21 14.02 -3.74
N LYS A 534 2.21 14.51 -2.98
CA LYS A 534 2.03 15.95 -2.72
C LYS A 534 3.15 16.54 -1.88
N ALA A 535 3.62 15.81 -0.87
CA ALA A 535 4.76 16.23 -0.06
C ALA A 535 6.02 16.33 -0.94
N LEU A 536 6.31 15.29 -1.73
CA LEU A 536 7.42 15.26 -2.69
C LEU A 536 7.33 16.40 -3.70
N LEU A 537 6.14 16.69 -4.24
CA LEU A 537 5.94 17.80 -5.19
C LEU A 537 6.24 19.16 -4.55
N THR A 538 5.82 19.36 -3.29
CA THR A 538 6.05 20.61 -2.55
C THR A 538 7.54 20.79 -2.24
N GLU A 539 8.21 19.70 -1.90
CA GLU A 539 9.65 19.68 -1.64
C GLU A 539 10.46 19.90 -2.92
N PHE A 540 10.10 19.25 -4.03
CA PHE A 540 10.68 19.52 -5.35
C PHE A 540 10.49 20.97 -5.78
N GLN A 541 9.30 21.55 -5.55
CA GLN A 541 9.07 22.98 -5.82
C GLN A 541 9.99 23.89 -4.99
N THR A 542 10.24 23.52 -3.74
CA THR A 542 11.13 24.26 -2.84
C THR A 542 12.59 24.15 -3.31
N GLN A 543 13.04 22.95 -3.66
CA GLN A 543 14.39 22.71 -4.20
C GLN A 543 14.60 23.42 -5.54
N LEU A 544 13.59 23.45 -6.40
CA LEU A 544 13.66 24.15 -7.68
C LEU A 544 13.79 25.66 -7.47
N HIS A 545 13.05 26.22 -6.51
CA HIS A 545 13.23 27.63 -6.11
C HIS A 545 14.63 27.92 -5.55
N GLN A 546 15.17 27.05 -4.68
CA GLN A 546 16.52 27.20 -4.16
C GLN A 546 17.58 27.11 -5.27
N THR A 547 17.38 26.19 -6.22
CA THR A 547 18.29 26.03 -7.37
C THR A 547 18.23 27.24 -8.31
N ASP A 548 17.05 27.83 -8.51
CA ASP A 548 16.89 29.07 -9.25
C ASP A 548 17.54 30.26 -8.54
N GLU A 549 17.40 30.38 -7.22
CA GLU A 549 18.11 31.40 -6.42
C GLU A 549 19.64 31.21 -6.50
N GLU A 550 20.14 29.97 -6.41
CA GLU A 550 21.56 29.68 -6.59
C GLU A 550 22.05 30.01 -8.00
N ARG A 551 21.24 29.72 -9.02
CA ARG A 551 21.55 30.04 -10.43
C ARG A 551 21.64 31.55 -10.62
N GLU A 552 20.70 32.31 -10.06
CA GLU A 552 20.73 33.77 -10.09
C GLU A 552 21.97 34.33 -9.38
N ASN A 553 22.31 33.79 -8.21
CA ASN A 553 23.53 34.18 -7.48
C ASN A 553 24.81 33.85 -8.27
N LYS A 554 24.92 32.65 -8.86
CA LYS A 554 26.06 32.26 -9.72
C LYS A 554 26.12 33.14 -10.96
N GLN A 555 24.99 33.53 -11.53
CA GLN A 555 24.94 34.42 -12.70
C GLN A 555 25.37 35.85 -12.34
N MET A 556 25.02 36.34 -11.15
CA MET A 556 25.51 37.61 -10.62
C MET A 556 27.03 37.57 -10.40
N GLN A 557 27.54 36.50 -9.78
CA GLN A 557 28.99 36.30 -9.61
C GLN A 557 29.73 36.20 -10.95
N LEU A 558 29.13 35.57 -11.96
CA LEU A 558 29.71 35.51 -13.30
C LEU A 558 29.78 36.90 -13.94
N GLN A 559 28.75 37.73 -13.77
CA GLN A 559 28.75 39.11 -14.25
C GLN A 559 29.82 39.95 -13.54
N GLU A 560 29.96 39.81 -12.21
CA GLU A 560 31.02 40.46 -11.44
C GLU A 560 32.41 40.00 -11.92
N THR A 561 32.60 38.70 -12.11
CA THR A 561 33.87 38.14 -12.62
C THR A 561 34.18 38.64 -14.02
N GLN A 562 33.18 38.75 -14.90
CA GLN A 562 33.33 39.34 -16.24
C GLN A 562 33.70 40.83 -16.16
N ALA A 563 33.11 41.60 -15.24
CA ALA A 563 33.44 42.99 -15.03
C ALA A 563 34.90 43.15 -14.57
N VAL A 564 35.34 42.34 -13.59
CA VAL A 564 36.73 42.29 -13.13
C VAL A 564 37.67 41.89 -14.27
N LEU A 565 37.30 40.90 -15.08
CA LEU A 565 38.10 40.48 -16.23
C LEU A 565 38.26 41.61 -17.27
N GLN A 566 37.19 42.36 -17.55
CA GLN A 566 37.27 43.53 -18.43
C GLN A 566 38.16 44.63 -17.85
N GLU A 567 38.12 44.84 -16.54
CA GLU A 567 38.99 45.80 -15.87
C GLU A 567 40.46 45.36 -15.96
N VAL A 568 40.76 44.10 -15.68
CA VAL A 568 42.11 43.52 -15.83
C VAL A 568 42.60 43.62 -17.28
N GLN A 569 41.76 43.31 -18.27
CA GLN A 569 42.10 43.49 -19.69
C GLN A 569 42.40 44.95 -20.03
N THR A 570 41.64 45.88 -19.46
CA THR A 570 41.87 47.32 -19.65
C THR A 570 43.19 47.76 -19.01
N GLN A 571 43.51 47.26 -17.82
CA GLN A 571 44.80 47.52 -17.15
C GLN A 571 45.97 46.90 -17.93
N TRP A 572 45.79 45.70 -18.49
CA TRP A 572 46.78 45.07 -19.34
C TRP A 572 47.06 45.93 -20.58
N ARG A 573 46.02 46.39 -21.29
CA ARG A 573 46.17 47.31 -22.43
C ARG A 573 46.88 48.60 -22.05
N LYS A 574 46.57 49.20 -20.90
CA LYS A 574 47.29 50.38 -20.40
C LYS A 574 48.77 50.08 -20.16
N THR A 575 49.06 48.93 -19.55
CA THR A 575 50.43 48.49 -19.28
C THR A 575 51.21 48.22 -20.57
N GLU A 576 50.56 47.63 -21.57
CA GLU A 576 51.13 47.38 -22.88
C GLU A 576 51.44 48.68 -23.63
N VAL A 577 50.55 49.67 -23.57
CA VAL A 577 50.81 51.01 -24.10
C VAL A 577 51.98 51.69 -23.37
N LEU A 578 52.04 51.60 -22.03
CA LEU A 578 53.16 52.13 -21.25
C LEU A 578 54.48 51.44 -21.60
N LEU A 579 54.46 50.12 -21.81
CA LEU A 579 55.63 49.36 -22.24
C LEU A 579 56.12 49.81 -23.62
N GLN A 580 55.21 49.98 -24.58
CA GLN A 580 55.54 50.51 -25.90
C GLN A 580 56.12 51.93 -25.83
N GLN A 581 55.56 52.79 -24.97
CA GLN A 581 56.09 54.14 -24.74
C GLN A 581 57.49 54.10 -24.13
N SER A 582 57.72 53.24 -23.13
CA SER A 582 59.04 53.05 -22.51
C SER A 582 60.07 52.53 -23.51
N GLN A 583 59.69 51.57 -24.36
CA GLN A 583 60.56 51.07 -25.45
C GLN A 583 60.88 52.18 -26.46
N SER A 584 59.91 53.01 -26.83
CA SER A 584 60.14 54.15 -27.72
C SER A 584 61.08 55.19 -27.08
N GLN A 585 60.91 55.47 -25.79
CA GLN A 585 61.81 56.34 -25.02
C GLN A 585 63.23 55.76 -24.97
N GLN A 586 63.36 54.45 -24.73
CA GLN A 586 64.66 53.78 -24.72
C GLN A 586 65.34 53.87 -26.10
N GLN A 587 64.61 53.67 -27.19
CA GLN A 587 65.13 53.84 -28.55
C GLN A 587 65.57 55.30 -28.82
N ASN A 588 64.80 56.28 -28.34
CA ASN A 588 65.17 57.69 -28.49
C ASN A 588 66.42 58.04 -27.67
N LEU A 589 66.51 57.58 -26.42
CA LEU A 589 67.69 57.73 -25.59
C LEU A 589 68.91 57.06 -26.21
N GLN A 590 68.76 55.88 -26.82
CA GLN A 590 69.85 55.23 -27.57
C GLN A 590 70.30 56.08 -28.76
N LYS A 591 69.38 56.66 -29.52
CA LYS A 591 69.71 57.58 -30.63
C LYS A 591 70.44 58.82 -30.13
N GLU A 592 69.98 59.43 -29.04
CA GLU A 592 70.65 60.57 -28.41
C GLU A 592 72.03 60.20 -27.86
N LEU A 593 72.19 59.00 -27.31
CA LEU A 593 73.47 58.52 -26.80
C LEU A 593 74.48 58.31 -27.94
N VAL A 594 74.03 57.78 -29.08
CA VAL A 594 74.86 57.68 -30.29
C VAL A 594 75.26 59.07 -30.79
N LYS A 595 74.33 60.03 -30.80
CA LYS A 595 74.60 61.41 -31.23
C LYS A 595 75.55 62.15 -30.27
N THR A 596 75.36 62.02 -28.97
CA THR A 596 76.26 62.66 -27.98
C THR A 596 77.65 62.02 -28.00
N LYS A 597 77.74 60.70 -28.23
CA LYS A 597 79.03 60.02 -28.44
C LYS A 597 79.74 60.54 -29.70
N SER A 598 79.01 60.77 -30.80
CA SER A 598 79.59 61.35 -32.02
C SER A 598 80.10 62.77 -31.81
N GLU A 599 79.33 63.61 -31.11
CA GLU A 599 79.71 64.98 -30.76
C GLU A 599 80.93 65.01 -29.83
N LEU A 600 81.02 64.08 -28.87
CA LEU A 600 82.18 63.96 -27.98
C LEU A 600 83.45 63.56 -28.74
N GLU A 601 83.35 62.56 -29.63
CA GLU A 601 84.47 62.12 -30.46
C GLU A 601 84.95 63.25 -31.40
N LYS A 602 84.01 64.06 -31.91
CA LYS A 602 84.30 65.26 -32.69
C LYS A 602 85.06 66.31 -31.88
N LEU A 603 84.60 66.61 -30.67
CA LEU A 603 85.24 67.59 -29.78
C LEU A 603 86.64 67.14 -29.37
N GLN A 604 86.83 65.86 -29.05
CA GLN A 604 88.15 65.29 -28.76
C GLN A 604 89.10 65.43 -29.95
N TYR A 605 88.62 65.17 -31.16
CA TYR A 605 89.43 65.34 -32.36
C TYR A 605 89.75 66.81 -32.66
N GLN A 606 88.79 67.73 -32.49
CA GLN A 606 89.02 69.17 -32.60
C GLN A 606 90.10 69.66 -31.63
N GLN A 607 90.05 69.22 -30.36
CA GLN A 607 91.09 69.54 -29.38
C GLN A 607 92.47 69.02 -29.79
N ALA A 608 92.53 67.79 -30.32
CA ALA A 608 93.79 67.20 -30.80
C ALA A 608 94.41 67.97 -31.98
N ILE A 609 93.60 68.50 -32.91
CA ILE A 609 94.13 69.30 -34.03
C ILE A 609 94.57 70.70 -33.57
N LEU A 610 93.79 71.36 -32.70
CA LEU A 610 94.09 72.70 -32.19
C LEU A 610 95.42 72.73 -31.41
N SER A 611 95.78 71.63 -30.74
CA SER A 611 97.08 71.51 -30.04
C SER A 611 98.30 71.44 -30.98
N ASN A 612 98.10 71.16 -32.28
CA ASN A 612 99.18 70.86 -33.25
C ASN A 612 99.27 71.86 -34.44
N SER A 613 98.52 72.97 -34.44
CA SER A 613 98.42 73.87 -35.61
C SER A 613 98.13 75.33 -35.24
N LYS A 614 98.84 76.31 -35.81
CA LYS A 614 98.59 77.77 -35.67
C LYS A 614 97.93 78.41 -36.91
N SER A 615 97.32 77.61 -37.79
CA SER A 615 96.67 78.07 -39.04
C SER A 615 95.20 77.63 -39.06
N GLU A 616 94.27 78.58 -39.11
CA GLU A 616 92.81 78.31 -39.12
C GLU A 616 92.39 77.48 -40.35
N GLY A 617 92.89 77.80 -41.55
CA GLY A 617 92.52 77.09 -42.79
C GLY A 617 92.92 75.60 -42.81
N LYS A 618 94.10 75.24 -42.27
CA LYS A 618 94.53 73.83 -42.18
C LYS A 618 93.77 73.03 -41.12
N THR A 619 93.25 73.70 -40.11
CA THR A 619 92.48 73.09 -39.02
C THR A 619 91.09 72.69 -39.51
N GLU A 620 90.45 73.56 -40.30
CA GLU A 620 89.13 73.32 -40.90
C GLU A 620 89.18 72.19 -41.95
N TYR A 621 90.26 72.11 -42.74
CA TYR A 621 90.47 71.02 -43.69
C TYR A 621 90.54 69.64 -43.01
N LYS A 622 91.38 69.50 -41.98
CA LYS A 622 91.55 68.22 -41.24
C LYS A 622 90.29 67.81 -40.48
N LEU A 623 89.50 68.78 -40.03
CA LEU A 623 88.21 68.53 -39.38
C LEU A 623 87.20 67.96 -40.37
N LEU A 624 87.10 68.55 -41.58
CA LEU A 624 86.18 68.07 -42.61
C LEU A 624 86.53 66.67 -43.13
N ILE A 625 87.81 66.32 -43.20
CA ILE A 625 88.24 64.96 -43.55
C ILE A 625 87.86 63.96 -42.46
N TRP A 626 88.01 64.33 -41.19
CA TRP A 626 87.57 63.46 -40.09
C TRP A 626 86.04 63.33 -40.03
N GLU A 627 85.29 64.41 -40.24
CA GLU A 627 83.82 64.36 -40.35
C GLU A 627 83.40 63.43 -41.50
N ALA A 628 84.14 63.47 -42.60
CA ALA A 628 83.90 62.57 -43.72
C ALA A 628 84.19 61.10 -43.40
N TRP A 629 85.30 60.83 -42.69
CA TRP A 629 85.63 59.47 -42.23
C TRP A 629 84.60 58.94 -41.23
N TYR A 630 84.13 59.80 -40.32
CA TYR A 630 83.09 59.47 -39.36
C TYR A 630 81.74 59.17 -40.05
N ALA A 631 81.38 59.96 -41.07
CA ALA A 631 80.18 59.71 -41.87
C ALA A 631 80.29 58.38 -42.65
N TYR A 632 81.48 58.05 -43.17
CA TYR A 632 81.74 56.75 -43.80
C TYR A 632 81.57 55.58 -42.83
N GLN A 633 82.13 55.68 -41.62
CA GLN A 633 82.01 54.64 -40.59
C GLN A 633 80.54 54.36 -40.23
N ASN A 634 79.70 55.40 -40.21
CA ASN A 634 78.27 55.28 -39.93
C ASN A 634 77.41 54.94 -41.16
N ASN A 635 78.04 54.45 -42.25
CA ASN A 635 77.40 54.13 -43.54
C ASN A 635 76.64 55.32 -44.20
N ASN A 636 76.90 56.56 -43.79
CA ASN A 636 76.31 57.76 -44.40
C ASN A 636 77.23 58.29 -45.50
N LEU A 637 77.25 57.59 -46.63
CA LEU A 637 78.13 57.90 -47.76
C LEU A 637 77.81 59.26 -48.42
N ALA A 638 76.57 59.72 -48.32
CA ALA A 638 76.14 61.02 -48.84
C ALA A 638 76.73 62.18 -48.03
N GLU A 639 76.70 62.09 -46.70
CA GLU A 639 77.33 63.10 -45.85
C GLU A 639 78.85 63.07 -45.98
N MET A 640 79.45 61.88 -46.04
CA MET A 640 80.90 61.73 -46.31
C MET A 640 81.30 62.46 -47.59
N GLN A 641 80.57 62.24 -48.69
CA GLN A 641 80.80 62.92 -49.95
C GLN A 641 80.71 64.45 -49.81
N GLU A 642 79.71 64.96 -49.10
CA GLU A 642 79.51 66.39 -48.89
C GLU A 642 80.67 67.02 -48.09
N ARG A 643 81.13 66.36 -47.03
CA ARG A 643 82.24 66.84 -46.18
C ARG A 643 83.56 66.86 -46.93
N LEU A 644 83.87 65.81 -47.69
CA LEU A 644 85.04 65.80 -48.58
C LEU A 644 84.96 66.90 -49.64
N GLN A 645 83.78 67.08 -50.25
CA GLN A 645 83.60 68.15 -51.24
C GLN A 645 83.78 69.56 -50.64
N LYS A 646 83.34 69.79 -49.41
CA LYS A 646 83.57 71.06 -48.69
C LYS A 646 85.05 71.26 -48.33
N SER A 647 85.78 70.18 -48.00
CA SER A 647 87.20 70.24 -47.66
C SER A 647 88.06 70.84 -48.78
N LEU A 648 87.66 70.66 -50.05
CA LEU A 648 88.34 71.24 -51.22
C LEU A 648 88.51 72.76 -51.18
N LYS A 649 87.68 73.49 -50.44
CA LYS A 649 87.77 74.96 -50.31
C LYS A 649 88.94 75.43 -49.43
N TYR A 650 89.51 74.53 -48.63
CA TYR A 650 90.48 74.86 -47.59
C TYR A 650 91.89 74.33 -47.89
N THR A 651 92.13 73.85 -49.11
CA THR A 651 93.43 73.32 -49.56
C THR A 651 93.77 73.82 -50.96
N GLU A 652 95.04 74.16 -51.20
CA GLU A 652 95.57 74.59 -52.51
C GLU A 652 96.34 73.45 -53.21
N ASN A 653 96.35 72.24 -52.63
CA ASN A 653 97.08 71.09 -53.14
C ASN A 653 96.49 70.59 -54.47
N SER A 654 97.29 69.81 -55.21
CA SER A 654 96.83 69.26 -56.48
C SER A 654 95.70 68.24 -56.27
N ARG A 655 94.79 68.13 -57.25
CA ARG A 655 93.57 67.28 -57.12
C ARG A 655 93.87 65.81 -56.82
N THR A 656 94.97 65.28 -57.36
CA THR A 656 95.41 63.90 -57.12
C THR A 656 95.98 63.74 -55.71
N GLU A 657 96.72 64.73 -55.23
CA GLU A 657 97.30 64.77 -53.89
C GLU A 657 96.23 64.88 -52.81
N ILE A 658 95.15 65.63 -53.06
CA ILE A 658 93.99 65.71 -52.15
C ILE A 658 93.27 64.37 -52.01
N VAL A 659 93.05 63.66 -53.13
CA VAL A 659 92.38 62.36 -53.10
C VAL A 659 93.22 61.33 -52.35
N MET A 660 94.53 61.33 -52.57
CA MET A 660 95.44 60.44 -51.83
C MET A 660 95.46 60.81 -50.35
N ASP A 661 95.51 62.10 -50.00
CA ASP A 661 95.45 62.57 -48.61
C ASP A 661 94.14 62.20 -47.91
N TRP A 662 93.00 62.21 -48.61
CA TRP A 662 91.73 61.70 -48.07
C TRP A 662 91.79 60.20 -47.75
N LEU A 663 92.30 59.39 -48.68
CA LEU A 663 92.41 57.94 -48.51
C LEU A 663 93.44 57.57 -47.44
N ASP A 664 94.59 58.24 -47.42
CA ASP A 664 95.64 58.05 -46.41
C ASP A 664 95.16 58.48 -45.03
N SER A 665 94.41 59.59 -44.94
CA SER A 665 93.79 60.02 -43.69
C SER A 665 92.75 59.01 -43.19
N PHE A 666 91.90 58.47 -44.08
CA PHE A 666 90.91 57.46 -43.71
C PHE A 666 91.57 56.16 -43.26
N ALA A 667 92.63 55.72 -43.94
CA ALA A 667 93.44 54.56 -43.56
C ALA A 667 94.12 54.76 -42.20
N ASN A 668 94.68 55.95 -41.95
CA ASN A 668 95.29 56.29 -40.66
C ASN A 668 94.26 56.34 -39.53
N PHE A 669 93.07 56.91 -39.76
CA PHE A 669 91.99 56.93 -38.76
C PHE A 669 91.47 55.53 -38.46
N SER A 670 91.32 54.70 -39.49
CA SER A 670 90.98 53.28 -39.38
C SER A 670 91.99 52.52 -38.52
N GLN A 671 93.29 52.68 -38.79
CA GLN A 671 94.35 52.02 -38.02
C GLN A 671 94.38 52.50 -36.56
N THR A 672 94.22 53.80 -36.33
CA THR A 672 94.26 54.39 -34.97
C THR A 672 93.05 53.96 -34.12
N LYS A 673 91.90 53.74 -34.75
CA LYS A 673 90.64 53.37 -34.07
C LYS A 673 90.40 51.85 -34.06
N GLY A 674 91.24 51.06 -34.73
CA GLY A 674 91.10 49.61 -34.84
C GLY A 674 89.88 49.16 -35.64
N ILE A 675 89.44 49.96 -36.61
CA ILE A 675 88.24 49.71 -37.43
C ILE A 675 88.69 49.38 -38.86
N GLU A 676 88.14 48.34 -39.49
CA GLU A 676 88.48 47.95 -40.86
C GLU A 676 88.05 49.02 -41.89
N PHE A 677 88.98 49.49 -42.73
CA PHE A 677 88.70 50.40 -43.83
C PHE A 677 88.80 49.68 -45.16
N ASP A 678 87.66 49.48 -45.81
CA ASP A 678 87.57 48.88 -47.13
C ASP A 678 87.60 49.97 -48.20
N SER A 679 88.81 50.24 -48.70
CA SER A 679 89.04 51.21 -49.78
C SER A 679 88.39 50.79 -51.09
N GLU A 680 88.23 49.49 -51.34
CA GLU A 680 87.62 48.97 -52.57
C GLU A 680 86.10 49.22 -52.55
N LYS A 681 85.44 48.94 -51.42
CA LYS A 681 84.02 49.25 -51.21
C LYS A 681 83.74 50.75 -51.26
N LEU A 682 84.62 51.59 -50.71
CA LEU A 682 84.48 53.04 -50.79
C LEU A 682 84.60 53.53 -52.23
N THR A 683 85.65 53.13 -52.95
CA THR A 683 85.92 53.61 -54.31
C THR A 683 84.88 53.14 -55.34
N ASN A 684 84.22 52.01 -55.06
CA ASN A 684 83.10 51.50 -55.86
C ASN A 684 81.73 52.09 -55.48
N SER A 685 81.62 52.88 -54.41
CA SER A 685 80.35 53.53 -54.04
C SER A 685 79.93 54.61 -55.04
N GLU A 686 78.62 54.76 -55.25
CA GLU A 686 78.07 55.72 -56.21
C GLU A 686 78.41 57.17 -55.80
N GLU A 687 78.40 57.46 -54.50
CA GLU A 687 78.72 58.74 -53.89
C GLU A 687 80.20 59.09 -54.11
N TRP A 688 81.12 58.15 -53.90
CA TRP A 688 82.54 58.38 -54.18
C TRP A 688 82.80 58.57 -55.67
N GLN A 689 82.20 57.76 -56.54
CA GLN A 689 82.35 57.95 -57.99
C GLN A 689 81.79 59.28 -58.48
N LYS A 690 80.67 59.75 -57.90
CA LYS A 690 80.11 61.09 -58.18
C LYS A 690 81.04 62.19 -57.67
N LEU A 691 81.64 62.03 -56.49
CA LEU A 691 82.62 62.97 -55.95
C LEU A 691 83.81 63.08 -56.90
N MET A 692 84.43 61.96 -57.26
CA MET A 692 85.58 61.91 -58.16
C MET A 692 85.28 62.52 -59.54
N LYS A 693 84.11 62.24 -60.11
CA LYS A 693 83.65 62.88 -61.37
C LYS A 693 83.56 64.41 -61.25
N ARG A 694 83.09 64.95 -60.12
CA ARG A 694 82.99 66.39 -59.87
C ARG A 694 84.35 67.04 -59.57
N THR A 695 85.20 66.38 -58.79
CA THR A 695 86.54 66.88 -58.46
C THR A 695 87.45 66.90 -59.70
N MET A 696 87.25 65.97 -60.64
CA MET A 696 88.07 65.86 -61.86
C MET A 696 87.55 66.63 -63.08
N LYS A 697 86.26 67.01 -63.17
CA LYS A 697 85.72 67.88 -64.24
C LYS A 697 85.53 69.32 -63.77
N ILE A 698 86.40 70.24 -64.21
CA ILE A 698 86.10 71.62 -64.65
C ILE A 698 87.41 72.27 -65.16
N GLN A 699 87.46 72.52 -66.47
CA GLN A 699 88.06 73.68 -67.15
C GLN A 699 87.40 73.82 -68.53
N ASN A 700 86.59 74.87 -68.71
CA ASN A 700 86.55 75.73 -69.90
C ASN A 700 85.39 76.74 -69.74
N LYS A 701 85.72 77.98 -69.35
CA LYS A 701 84.88 79.14 -69.61
C LYS A 701 85.73 80.42 -69.64
N VAL A 702 85.99 80.93 -70.85
CA VAL A 702 86.44 82.28 -71.29
C VAL A 702 86.48 82.19 -72.83
N LEU A 703 86.07 83.12 -73.72
CA LEU A 703 85.23 84.33 -73.79
C LEU A 703 85.22 84.73 -75.31
N VAL A 704 84.48 85.80 -75.66
CA VAL A 704 84.40 86.51 -76.98
C VAL A 704 83.34 85.97 -77.97
N GLY A 705 82.34 86.73 -78.45
CA GLY A 705 81.99 88.15 -78.29
C GLY A 705 80.75 88.58 -79.10
N SER A 706 80.35 89.84 -78.86
CA SER A 706 79.63 90.82 -79.71
C SER A 706 78.27 90.48 -80.37
N ASP A 707 77.25 91.18 -79.88
CA ASP A 707 76.11 91.86 -80.54
C ASP A 707 75.69 91.46 -81.98
N LYS A 708 74.48 90.90 -82.09
CA LYS A 708 73.32 91.51 -82.78
C LYS A 708 72.03 90.81 -82.42
#